data_AF-A0AAE4B3C3-F1
#
_entry.id   AF-A0AAE4B3C3-F1
#
_cell.length_a   1.000
_cell.length_b   1.000
_cell.length_c   1.000
_cell.angle_alpha   90.00
_cell.angle_beta   90.00
_cell.angle_gamma   90.00
#
_symmetry.space_group_name_H-M   'P 1'
#
loop_
_entity.id
_entity.type
_entity.pdbx_description
1 polymer ?
#
loop_
_entity_poly.entity_id
_entity_poly.type
_entity_poly.pdbx_seq_one_letter_code
_entity_poly.pdbx_strand_id
1 'polypeptide(L)'
;MDLPLTVKNSEAICIDHMLPTATGAHLHTESISTRNRDTRLRTMTNLPAMDRFAYLTLGREISDALGDSTALGADRARAVLRQFLAGIPIETADRYVVRLDPEGLSLADVVTRADRLGLPIEVPRAGLRAGPPVDPHRLLGVDGGMRPAPVDGAEFVRVMPSRHRAADAYADVPPEMRELALAKPYPWARMIFGDDGVRLGLPAPLARHAYAETLRRLPRPLRPADATGAPARDLAGYGDLLAALATPGTRAFVTVTAPSGDTLTVLALHDAHGVSVLDPGTGDAALLPAAPERITLTPVEGSPDLATWLDEIRAAGPAMAARPISRTPTVHALPIGDTGRSVDVIGAPGTLSERFRSEIAAAAEGVAAPVVVVARDRKLRGPSAGQLANLEWLLFQHRQNQLAGGDAPIVVIHGEAPPGVTGLLGGYDFAMVHQPRTSGGQSLNLDNLWSARDAAGNPVAAPVRTITSDLLRKAGAVRPPLTPAGPPADERLLTFLTTPVSDVSAIRAVLDEHGSALKTLLPQIGTLGTVQQDLFAAWEAILRIEQRGDTALAGRAFDYLGAGETRHLRALAVVPSLLEKDPQTRGGALTDLIDLTRGTLDDGASRAILDAIRRGMDGAPDEELKHLIYQHSVYLPEHGRTDWIRQLRELAGQKPEQTALFEKIALYVETCP
;
A
#
# COMPACT_ATOMS: atom_id res chain seq x y z
N MET A 1 -20.88 35.38 -13.07
CA MET A 1 -20.13 34.57 -12.11
C MET A 1 -19.71 35.52 -11.00
N ASP A 2 -20.45 35.57 -9.90
CA ASP A 2 -20.02 36.33 -8.73
C ASP A 2 -18.95 35.51 -8.02
N LEU A 3 -17.69 35.85 -8.22
CA LEU A 3 -16.65 35.51 -7.26
C LEU A 3 -16.76 36.56 -6.15
N PRO A 4 -17.26 36.21 -4.95
CA PRO A 4 -17.22 37.16 -3.86
C PRO A 4 -15.76 37.28 -3.47
N LEU A 5 -15.15 38.43 -3.74
CA LEU A 5 -14.23 38.97 -2.75
C LEU A 5 -15.03 38.97 -1.43
N THR A 6 -14.80 37.95 -0.60
CA THR A 6 -15.51 37.83 0.66
C THR A 6 -15.10 39.02 1.54
N VAL A 7 -15.95 39.42 2.48
CA VAL A 7 -15.61 40.48 3.45
C VAL A 7 -14.27 40.19 4.15
N LYS A 8 -13.91 38.91 4.32
CA LYS A 8 -12.60 38.45 4.80
C LYS A 8 -11.42 38.82 3.89
N ASN A 9 -11.57 38.79 2.56
CA ASN A 9 -10.51 39.18 1.62
C ASN A 9 -10.21 40.69 1.71
N SER A 10 -11.21 41.52 2.03
CA SER A 10 -11.04 42.97 2.24
C SER A 10 -10.50 43.34 3.62
N GLU A 11 -10.69 42.49 4.64
CA GLU A 11 -10.11 42.69 5.98
C GLU A 11 -8.64 42.28 6.05
N ALA A 12 -8.23 41.33 5.19
CA ALA A 12 -6.90 40.77 5.25
C ALA A 12 -5.82 41.70 4.73
N ILE A 13 -6.08 42.68 3.83
CA ILE A 13 -5.07 43.54 3.17
C ILE A 13 -5.54 44.99 3.19
N CYS A 14 -4.63 45.95 3.34
CA CYS A 14 -4.95 47.34 2.99
C CYS A 14 -5.46 47.39 1.54
N ILE A 15 -6.73 47.77 1.33
CA ILE A 15 -7.41 47.86 0.02
C ILE A 15 -6.55 48.60 -1.02
N ASP A 16 -5.66 49.49 -0.57
CA ASP A 16 -4.68 50.23 -1.37
C ASP A 16 -3.68 49.36 -2.17
N HIS A 17 -3.57 48.05 -1.88
CA HIS A 17 -2.62 47.12 -2.52
C HIS A 17 -3.26 46.07 -3.44
N MET A 18 -4.58 46.15 -3.63
CA MET A 18 -5.33 45.21 -4.46
C MET A 18 -6.30 45.95 -5.38
N LEU A 19 -6.34 45.55 -6.65
CA LEU A 19 -7.38 45.98 -7.58
C LEU A 19 -8.18 44.77 -8.08
N PRO A 20 -9.51 44.81 -7.97
CA PRO A 20 -10.37 43.85 -8.65
C PRO A 20 -10.20 43.95 -10.18
N THR A 21 -10.06 42.81 -10.83
CA THR A 21 -10.07 42.70 -12.30
C THR A 21 -11.32 41.93 -12.74
N ALA A 22 -11.62 41.90 -14.04
CA ALA A 22 -12.75 41.14 -14.55
C ALA A 22 -12.67 39.63 -14.22
N THR A 23 -11.47 39.12 -13.96
CA THR A 23 -11.18 37.68 -13.81
C THR A 23 -10.55 37.34 -12.45
N GLY A 24 -10.37 38.30 -11.55
CA GLY A 24 -9.77 38.10 -10.24
C GLY A 24 -9.23 39.39 -9.63
N ALA A 25 -7.91 39.47 -9.42
CA ALA A 25 -7.28 40.62 -8.78
C ALA A 25 -5.87 40.92 -9.32
N HIS A 26 -5.42 42.16 -9.11
CA HIS A 26 -4.05 42.61 -9.31
C HIS A 26 -3.45 43.11 -8.00
N LEU A 27 -2.35 42.51 -7.57
CA LEU A 27 -1.62 42.92 -6.36
C LEU A 27 -0.49 43.87 -6.71
N HIS A 28 -0.35 44.94 -5.93
CA HIS A 28 0.69 45.92 -6.13
C HIS A 28 1.11 46.57 -4.81
N THR A 29 2.33 47.10 -4.79
CA THR A 29 2.91 47.89 -3.70
C THR A 29 3.05 49.36 -4.06
N GLU A 30 2.95 49.70 -5.34
CA GLU A 30 3.10 51.05 -5.90
C GLU A 30 1.79 51.87 -5.84
N SER A 31 1.91 53.19 -5.99
CA SER A 31 0.76 54.11 -6.01
C SER A 31 -0.11 53.97 -7.27
N ILE A 32 -1.39 54.32 -7.16
CA ILE A 32 -2.40 54.23 -8.24
C ILE A 32 -1.97 54.96 -9.53
N SER A 33 -1.22 56.05 -9.43
CA SER A 33 -0.72 56.83 -10.57
C SER A 33 0.30 56.09 -11.44
N THR A 34 1.21 55.33 -10.82
CA THR A 34 2.25 54.51 -11.51
C THR A 34 1.61 53.30 -12.19
N ARG A 35 0.59 52.75 -11.53
CA ARG A 35 -0.19 51.58 -11.97
C ARG A 35 -0.95 51.76 -13.28
N ASN A 36 -1.49 52.94 -13.58
CA ASN A 36 -2.17 53.21 -14.87
C ASN A 36 -1.22 53.15 -16.09
N ARG A 37 0.09 53.19 -15.84
CA ARG A 37 1.15 53.11 -16.85
C ARG A 37 1.80 51.72 -16.92
N ASP A 38 1.43 50.79 -16.04
CA ASP A 38 1.91 49.41 -16.11
C ASP A 38 1.26 48.71 -17.30
N THR A 39 2.05 48.52 -18.36
CA THR A 39 1.62 47.82 -19.57
C THR A 39 1.36 46.34 -19.32
N ARG A 40 2.01 45.74 -18.30
CA ARG A 40 1.81 44.33 -17.93
C ARG A 40 0.42 44.09 -17.38
N LEU A 41 -0.06 45.01 -16.55
CA LEU A 41 -1.43 44.94 -16.04
C LEU A 41 -2.43 44.87 -17.21
N ARG A 42 -2.31 45.79 -18.18
CA ARG A 42 -3.21 45.83 -19.36
C ARG A 42 -3.12 44.56 -20.19
N THR A 43 -1.91 44.08 -20.46
CA THR A 43 -1.70 42.85 -21.24
C THR A 43 -2.33 41.65 -20.53
N MET A 44 -2.05 41.46 -19.24
CA MET A 44 -2.47 40.27 -18.50
C MET A 44 -3.97 40.25 -18.16
N THR A 45 -4.60 41.42 -17.95
CA THR A 45 -6.05 41.49 -17.70
C THR A 45 -6.89 41.29 -18.95
N ASN A 46 -6.30 41.46 -20.14
CA ASN A 46 -6.97 41.24 -21.42
C ASN A 46 -6.87 39.79 -21.91
N LEU A 47 -6.05 38.95 -21.25
CA LEU A 47 -5.94 37.54 -21.60
C LEU A 47 -7.23 36.77 -21.26
N PRO A 48 -7.66 35.83 -22.11
CA PRO A 48 -8.84 35.02 -21.85
C PRO A 48 -8.68 34.24 -20.54
N ALA A 49 -9.76 33.94 -19.82
CA ALA A 49 -9.71 33.26 -18.52
C ALA A 49 -10.50 31.96 -18.57
N MET A 50 -9.92 30.89 -18.02
CA MET A 50 -10.64 29.64 -17.82
C MET A 50 -11.75 29.86 -16.82
N ASP A 51 -12.94 29.40 -17.15
CA ASP A 51 -14.10 29.49 -16.27
C ASP A 51 -13.79 28.91 -14.90
N ARG A 52 -14.32 29.55 -13.85
CA ARG A 52 -14.28 29.13 -12.44
C ARG A 52 -12.92 29.19 -11.77
N PHE A 53 -11.91 29.75 -12.44
CA PHE A 53 -10.65 30.15 -11.83
C PHE A 53 -10.64 31.67 -11.57
N ALA A 54 -10.01 32.07 -10.46
CA ALA A 54 -9.68 33.45 -10.14
C ALA A 54 -8.22 33.71 -10.49
N TYR A 55 -7.97 34.73 -11.31
CA TYR A 55 -6.63 35.05 -11.77
C TYR A 55 -6.00 36.17 -10.96
N LEU A 56 -4.82 35.90 -10.41
CA LEU A 56 -4.01 36.85 -9.69
C LEU A 56 -2.90 37.36 -10.60
N THR A 57 -2.87 38.66 -10.87
CA THR A 57 -1.73 39.29 -11.55
C THR A 57 -0.90 40.07 -10.52
N LEU A 58 0.40 40.16 -10.77
CA LEU A 58 1.35 40.78 -9.84
C LEU A 58 1.98 42.01 -10.48
N GLY A 59 2.02 43.11 -9.75
CA GLY A 59 2.80 44.29 -10.10
C GLY A 59 4.30 43.97 -10.10
N ARG A 60 5.07 44.80 -10.80
CA ARG A 60 6.50 44.57 -11.05
C ARG A 60 7.30 44.27 -9.78
N GLU A 61 7.19 45.10 -8.73
CA GLU A 61 7.93 44.91 -7.48
C GLU A 61 7.64 43.54 -6.83
N ILE A 62 6.40 43.06 -6.89
CA ILE A 62 6.02 41.75 -6.36
C ILE A 62 6.55 40.61 -7.25
N SER A 63 6.44 40.75 -8.57
CA SER A 63 6.98 39.76 -9.51
C SER A 63 8.51 39.65 -9.44
N ASP A 64 9.21 40.77 -9.26
CA ASP A 64 10.66 40.83 -9.15
C ASP A 64 11.11 40.23 -7.80
N ALA A 65 10.43 40.56 -6.69
CA ALA A 65 10.69 39.98 -5.37
C ALA A 65 10.45 38.47 -5.30
N LEU A 66 9.62 37.91 -6.20
CA LEU A 66 9.45 36.46 -6.34
C LEU A 66 10.60 35.79 -7.08
N GLY A 67 11.31 36.52 -7.95
CA GLY A 67 12.49 36.02 -8.65
C GLY A 67 13.76 36.15 -7.83
N ASP A 68 14.00 37.34 -7.29
CA ASP A 68 15.24 37.72 -6.59
C ASP A 68 14.93 38.23 -5.17
N SER A 69 15.43 37.49 -4.17
CA SER A 69 15.24 37.83 -2.76
C SER A 69 16.02 39.07 -2.30
N THR A 70 16.89 39.61 -3.15
CA THR A 70 17.72 40.79 -2.87
C THR A 70 17.21 42.07 -3.53
N ALA A 71 16.12 41.99 -4.30
CA ALA A 71 15.55 43.15 -4.97
C ALA A 71 15.12 44.25 -3.98
N LEU A 72 15.36 45.51 -4.35
CA LEU A 72 14.94 46.68 -3.55
C LEU A 72 13.41 46.67 -3.37
N GLY A 73 12.92 46.69 -2.13
CA GLY A 73 11.48 46.62 -1.82
C GLY A 73 10.91 45.21 -1.62
N ALA A 74 11.73 44.16 -1.80
CA ALA A 74 11.27 42.77 -1.72
C ALA A 74 10.58 42.39 -0.40
N ASP A 75 10.96 42.99 0.73
CA ASP A 75 10.31 42.72 2.02
C ASP A 75 8.86 43.21 2.06
N ARG A 76 8.61 44.41 1.53
CA ARG A 76 7.27 44.98 1.44
C ARG A 76 6.39 44.18 0.47
N ALA A 77 6.92 43.90 -0.72
CA ALA A 77 6.27 43.05 -1.71
C ALA A 77 5.87 41.67 -1.16
N ARG A 78 6.79 41.00 -0.45
CA ARG A 78 6.53 39.71 0.19
C ARG A 78 5.53 39.80 1.34
N ALA A 79 5.50 40.91 2.07
CA ALA A 79 4.52 41.13 3.14
C ALA A 79 3.10 41.24 2.56
N VAL A 80 2.90 42.08 1.54
CA VAL A 80 1.61 42.24 0.86
C VAL A 80 1.13 40.93 0.26
N LEU A 81 2.02 40.20 -0.43
CA LEU A 81 1.69 38.92 -1.03
C LEU A 81 1.31 37.86 0.01
N ARG A 82 2.10 37.71 1.09
CA ARG A 82 1.79 36.78 2.18
C ARG A 82 0.45 37.11 2.85
N GLN A 83 0.20 38.39 3.06
CA GLN A 83 -1.05 38.89 3.65
C GLN A 83 -2.26 38.57 2.74
N PHE A 84 -2.14 38.77 1.41
CA PHE A 84 -3.19 38.37 0.47
C PHE A 84 -3.43 36.87 0.50
N LEU A 85 -2.36 36.08 0.41
CA LEU A 85 -2.47 34.64 0.42
C LEU A 85 -3.17 34.17 1.70
N ALA A 86 -2.75 34.64 2.88
CA ALA A 86 -3.37 34.29 4.16
C ALA A 86 -4.89 34.57 4.21
N GLY A 87 -5.39 35.55 3.47
CA GLY A 87 -6.82 35.87 3.38
C GLY A 87 -7.66 34.89 2.56
N ILE A 88 -7.06 34.11 1.65
CA ILE A 88 -7.80 33.21 0.75
C ILE A 88 -8.40 32.03 1.54
N PRO A 89 -9.74 31.82 1.52
CA PRO A 89 -10.38 30.65 2.12
C PRO A 89 -9.90 29.34 1.50
N ILE A 90 -9.71 28.31 2.33
CA ILE A 90 -9.14 27.02 1.91
C ILE A 90 -9.97 26.33 0.84
N GLU A 91 -11.30 26.50 0.89
CA GLU A 91 -12.30 25.95 -0.03
C GLU A 91 -12.24 26.54 -1.44
N THR A 92 -11.57 27.70 -1.58
CA THR A 92 -11.44 28.42 -2.85
C THR A 92 -10.01 28.51 -3.33
N ALA A 93 -9.04 28.14 -2.49
CA ALA A 93 -7.62 28.33 -2.74
C ALA A 93 -7.13 27.60 -4.00
N ASP A 94 -7.67 26.42 -4.31
CA ASP A 94 -7.33 25.64 -5.50
C ASP A 94 -7.91 26.21 -6.80
N ARG A 95 -8.75 27.25 -6.72
CA ARG A 95 -9.29 28.00 -7.86
C ARG A 95 -8.46 29.24 -8.19
N TYR A 96 -7.42 29.56 -7.41
CA TYR A 96 -6.56 30.70 -7.70
C TYR A 96 -5.39 30.29 -8.60
N VAL A 97 -5.15 31.09 -9.63
CA VAL A 97 -4.03 30.91 -10.56
C VAL A 97 -3.30 32.23 -10.69
N VAL A 98 -1.99 32.22 -10.51
CA VAL A 98 -1.15 33.40 -10.69
C VAL A 98 -0.77 33.52 -12.15
N ARG A 99 -0.90 34.71 -12.72
CA ARG A 99 -0.58 35.04 -14.10
C ARG A 99 0.66 35.89 -14.15
N LEU A 100 1.68 35.41 -14.85
CA LEU A 100 2.94 36.14 -15.04
C LEU A 100 3.13 36.56 -16.50
N ASP A 101 3.77 37.71 -16.67
CA ASP A 101 4.37 38.14 -17.93
C ASP A 101 5.55 37.20 -18.26
N PRO A 102 5.57 36.54 -19.43
CA PRO A 102 6.61 35.56 -19.76
C PRO A 102 7.96 36.23 -20.08
N GLU A 103 8.01 37.55 -20.26
CA GLU A 103 9.21 38.26 -20.69
C GLU A 103 10.41 37.96 -19.78
N GLY A 104 11.38 37.25 -20.36
CA GLY A 104 12.64 36.94 -19.70
C GLY A 104 12.65 35.69 -18.82
N LEU A 105 11.52 35.00 -18.67
CA LEU A 105 11.37 33.80 -17.85
C LEU A 105 11.59 32.52 -18.67
N SER A 106 12.23 31.53 -18.06
CA SER A 106 12.18 30.13 -18.51
C SER A 106 11.09 29.35 -17.75
N LEU A 107 10.70 28.17 -18.24
CA LEU A 107 9.77 27.30 -17.50
C LEU A 107 10.30 26.91 -16.11
N ALA A 108 11.62 26.73 -15.96
CA ALA A 108 12.24 26.44 -14.67
C ALA A 108 12.11 27.61 -13.67
N ASP A 109 12.14 28.86 -14.15
CA ASP A 109 11.88 30.03 -13.31
C ASP A 109 10.42 30.06 -12.84
N VAL A 110 9.49 29.72 -13.73
CA VAL A 110 8.06 29.64 -13.42
C VAL A 110 7.80 28.53 -12.39
N VAL A 111 8.44 27.37 -12.52
CA VAL A 111 8.41 26.28 -11.53
C VAL A 111 8.86 26.77 -10.16
N THR A 112 10.02 27.42 -10.10
CA THR A 112 10.58 27.92 -8.84
C THR A 112 9.63 28.92 -8.18
N ARG A 113 9.00 29.79 -8.97
CA ARG A 113 8.01 30.76 -8.48
C ARG A 113 6.73 30.06 -8.01
N ALA A 114 6.25 29.04 -8.72
CA ALA A 114 5.05 28.28 -8.32
C ALA A 114 5.28 27.59 -6.98
N ASP A 115 6.44 26.94 -6.81
CA ASP A 115 6.85 26.30 -5.56
C ASP A 115 6.93 27.27 -4.39
N ARG A 116 7.46 28.48 -4.61
CA ARG A 116 7.51 29.54 -3.57
C ARG A 116 6.11 30.03 -3.16
N LEU A 117 5.17 30.06 -4.09
CA LEU A 117 3.81 30.54 -3.87
C LEU A 117 2.87 29.48 -3.28
N GLY A 118 3.15 28.20 -3.57
CA GLY A 118 2.20 27.11 -3.31
C GLY A 118 0.89 27.25 -4.09
N LEU A 119 0.93 27.96 -5.22
CA LEU A 119 -0.21 28.17 -6.14
C LEU A 119 0.21 27.89 -7.59
N PRO A 120 -0.72 27.44 -8.45
CA PRO A 120 -0.49 27.34 -9.88
C PRO A 120 -0.06 28.67 -10.51
N ILE A 121 0.89 28.63 -11.44
CA ILE A 121 1.25 29.78 -12.28
C ILE A 121 0.92 29.48 -13.73
N GLU A 122 0.19 30.37 -14.38
CA GLU A 122 -0.10 30.35 -15.81
C GLU A 122 0.71 31.43 -16.54
N VAL A 123 1.35 31.04 -17.63
CA VAL A 123 2.15 31.90 -18.50
C VAL A 123 1.81 31.63 -19.96
N PRO A 124 1.76 32.67 -20.83
CA PRO A 124 1.78 32.47 -22.27
C PRO A 124 3.04 31.69 -22.65
N ARG A 125 2.90 30.65 -23.48
CA ARG A 125 4.03 29.87 -23.97
C ARG A 125 4.90 30.73 -24.90
N ALA A 126 4.25 31.57 -25.70
CA ALA A 126 4.91 32.58 -26.51
C ALA A 126 5.59 33.61 -25.60
N GLY A 127 6.93 33.69 -25.66
CA GLY A 127 7.73 34.64 -24.87
C GLY A 127 8.61 33.98 -23.80
N LEU A 128 8.42 32.70 -23.51
CA LEU A 128 9.32 31.96 -22.62
C LEU A 128 10.68 31.74 -23.29
N ARG A 129 11.75 31.94 -22.52
CA ARG A 129 13.12 31.61 -22.93
C ARG A 129 13.34 30.10 -22.84
N ALA A 130 14.22 29.59 -23.70
CA ALA A 130 14.74 28.24 -23.55
C ALA A 130 15.44 28.08 -22.19
N GLY A 131 15.25 26.95 -21.54
CA GLY A 131 15.81 26.65 -20.23
C GLY A 131 15.91 25.14 -20.00
N PRO A 132 16.27 24.72 -18.79
CA PRO A 132 16.31 23.31 -18.41
C PRO A 132 14.95 22.62 -18.64
N PRO A 133 14.94 21.32 -18.96
CA PRO A 133 13.69 20.57 -19.06
C PRO A 133 12.96 20.59 -17.72
N VAL A 134 11.64 20.70 -17.79
CA VAL A 134 10.75 20.61 -16.63
C VAL A 134 9.97 19.32 -16.76
N ASP A 135 9.73 18.67 -15.61
CA ASP A 135 8.92 17.47 -15.52
C ASP A 135 7.52 17.70 -16.15
N PRO A 136 7.15 16.96 -17.21
CA PRO A 136 5.85 17.12 -17.87
C PRO A 136 4.67 16.84 -16.94
N HIS A 137 4.86 16.07 -15.86
CA HIS A 137 3.81 15.81 -14.88
C HIS A 137 3.36 17.09 -14.16
N ARG A 138 4.24 18.09 -14.04
CA ARG A 138 3.92 19.39 -13.41
C ARG A 138 3.20 20.38 -14.33
N LEU A 139 3.01 20.06 -15.60
CA LEU A 139 2.55 20.98 -16.63
C LEU A 139 1.11 20.66 -17.06
N LEU A 140 0.31 21.71 -17.19
CA LEU A 140 -1.02 21.69 -17.80
C LEU A 140 -1.03 22.64 -18.99
N GLY A 141 -1.24 22.11 -20.19
CA GLY A 141 -1.42 22.91 -21.39
C GLY A 141 -2.83 23.47 -21.49
N VAL A 142 -2.97 24.71 -21.95
CA VAL A 142 -4.26 25.39 -22.18
C VAL A 142 -4.24 26.07 -23.55
N ASP A 143 -5.31 25.90 -24.33
CA ASP A 143 -5.49 26.55 -25.64
C ASP A 143 -6.04 27.99 -25.52
N GLY A 144 -6.13 28.71 -26.65
CA GLY A 144 -6.71 30.05 -26.69
C GLY A 144 -8.20 30.15 -26.37
N GLY A 145 -8.91 29.00 -26.37
CA GLY A 145 -10.28 28.87 -25.90
C GLY A 145 -10.38 28.60 -24.40
N MET A 146 -9.26 28.63 -23.68
CA MET A 146 -9.13 28.32 -22.25
C MET A 146 -9.57 26.90 -21.88
N ARG A 147 -9.28 25.93 -22.76
CA ARG A 147 -9.49 24.51 -22.54
C ARG A 147 -8.16 23.79 -22.41
N PRO A 148 -8.04 22.82 -21.49
CA PRO A 148 -6.91 21.92 -21.48
C PRO A 148 -6.61 21.28 -22.82
N ALA A 149 -5.34 21.33 -23.17
CA ALA A 149 -4.78 20.87 -24.42
C ALA A 149 -3.45 20.15 -24.13
N PRO A 150 -2.97 19.30 -25.06
CA PRO A 150 -1.64 18.71 -24.94
C PRO A 150 -0.59 19.80 -24.73
N VAL A 151 0.33 19.60 -23.78
CA VAL A 151 1.28 20.63 -23.36
C VAL A 151 2.06 21.17 -24.56
N ASP A 152 2.55 20.30 -25.44
CA ASP A 152 3.37 20.65 -26.62
C ASP A 152 2.70 21.60 -27.62
N GLY A 153 1.38 21.61 -27.69
CA GLY A 153 0.60 22.48 -28.58
C GLY A 153 -0.12 23.63 -27.89
N ALA A 154 0.09 23.82 -26.58
CA ALA A 154 -0.67 24.77 -25.79
C ALA A 154 -0.23 26.24 -26.02
N GLU A 155 -1.21 27.15 -26.01
CA GLU A 155 -0.97 28.59 -26.07
C GLU A 155 -0.49 29.14 -24.72
N PHE A 156 -1.03 28.59 -23.64
CA PHE A 156 -0.63 28.87 -22.27
C PHE A 156 -0.15 27.58 -21.59
N VAL A 157 0.90 27.70 -20.79
CA VAL A 157 1.36 26.62 -19.92
C VAL A 157 1.09 27.03 -18.48
N ARG A 158 0.36 26.17 -17.77
CA ARG A 158 0.12 26.29 -16.34
C ARG A 158 1.01 25.30 -15.60
N VAL A 159 1.87 25.82 -14.73
CA VAL A 159 2.80 25.07 -13.91
C VAL A 159 2.19 24.86 -12.53
N MET A 160 2.09 23.60 -12.11
CA MET A 160 1.65 23.23 -10.77
C MET A 160 2.82 23.29 -9.79
N PRO A 161 2.61 23.83 -8.56
CA PRO A 161 3.58 23.71 -7.49
C PRO A 161 3.70 22.25 -7.03
N SER A 162 4.88 21.89 -6.52
CA SER A 162 5.18 20.59 -5.91
C SER A 162 4.41 20.37 -4.61
N ARG A 163 4.07 21.45 -3.90
CA ARG A 163 3.20 21.43 -2.73
C ARG A 163 2.21 22.59 -2.83
N HIS A 164 0.92 22.26 -2.87
CA HIS A 164 -0.12 23.27 -2.81
C HIS A 164 -0.33 23.79 -1.39
N ARG A 165 -0.75 25.05 -1.29
CA ARG A 165 -1.11 25.66 0.00
C ARG A 165 -2.31 24.99 0.68
N ALA A 166 -3.20 24.39 -0.11
CA ALA A 166 -4.46 23.81 0.34
C ALA A 166 -4.76 22.51 -0.43
N ALA A 167 -4.15 21.40 -0.03
CA ALA A 167 -4.34 20.12 -0.70
C ALA A 167 -5.77 19.57 -0.52
N ASP A 168 -6.37 19.80 0.66
CA ASP A 168 -7.65 19.24 1.08
C ASP A 168 -8.69 20.32 1.41
N ALA A 169 -9.03 21.10 0.39
CA ALA A 169 -9.94 22.24 0.46
C ALA A 169 -11.32 21.99 1.13
N TYR A 170 -11.77 20.74 1.24
CA TYR A 170 -13.09 20.38 1.78
C TYR A 170 -13.06 19.40 2.95
N ALA A 171 -11.88 19.11 3.55
CA ALA A 171 -11.77 18.13 4.63
C ALA A 171 -12.66 18.49 5.84
N ASP A 172 -12.64 19.75 6.26
CA ASP A 172 -13.32 20.24 7.47
C ASP A 172 -14.66 20.95 7.18
N VAL A 173 -15.08 20.97 5.91
CA VAL A 173 -16.32 21.64 5.50
C VAL A 173 -17.52 20.75 5.88
N PRO A 174 -18.60 21.29 6.47
CA PRO A 174 -19.80 20.52 6.79
C PRO A 174 -20.43 19.85 5.55
N PRO A 175 -21.08 18.67 5.69
CA PRO A 175 -21.67 17.93 4.56
C PRO A 175 -22.61 18.77 3.68
N GLU A 176 -23.48 19.58 4.28
CA GLU A 176 -24.42 20.46 3.57
C GLU A 176 -23.70 21.46 2.63
N MET A 177 -22.54 21.97 3.05
CA MET A 177 -21.74 22.89 2.25
C MET A 177 -20.96 22.17 1.14
N ARG A 178 -20.64 20.89 1.32
CA ARG A 178 -20.07 20.04 0.25
C ARG A 178 -21.11 19.74 -0.83
N GLU A 179 -22.35 19.44 -0.44
CA GLU A 179 -23.46 19.25 -1.38
C GLU A 179 -23.74 20.53 -2.17
N LEU A 180 -23.74 21.69 -1.51
CA LEU A 180 -23.85 22.99 -2.19
C LEU A 180 -22.68 23.24 -3.16
N ALA A 181 -21.47 22.79 -2.81
CA ALA A 181 -20.30 22.88 -3.69
C ALA A 181 -20.44 21.97 -4.91
N LEU A 182 -21.01 20.77 -4.76
CA LEU A 182 -21.30 19.82 -5.84
C LEU A 182 -22.48 20.25 -6.71
N ALA A 183 -23.48 20.93 -6.16
CA ALA A 183 -24.61 21.47 -6.93
C ALA A 183 -24.18 22.48 -8.02
N LYS A 184 -22.92 22.94 -7.97
CA LYS A 184 -22.29 23.76 -8.99
C LYS A 184 -21.18 22.95 -9.67
N PRO A 185 -21.02 23.06 -10.99
CA PRO A 185 -19.96 22.31 -11.65
C PRO A 185 -18.57 22.86 -11.26
N TYR A 186 -17.63 21.94 -10.98
CA TYR A 186 -16.28 22.21 -10.46
C TYR A 186 -15.27 22.43 -11.59
N PRO A 187 -14.10 23.07 -11.35
CA PRO A 187 -13.00 23.09 -12.32
C PRO A 187 -12.50 21.67 -12.65
N TRP A 188 -12.61 21.27 -13.91
CA TRP A 188 -12.21 19.94 -14.36
C TRP A 188 -10.68 19.79 -14.52
N ALA A 189 -9.94 20.89 -14.58
CA ALA A 189 -8.49 20.93 -14.77
C ALA A 189 -7.69 21.01 -13.45
N ARG A 190 -8.25 20.54 -12.33
CA ARG A 190 -7.58 20.57 -11.02
C ARG A 190 -6.50 19.50 -10.93
N MET A 191 -5.33 19.88 -10.43
CA MET A 191 -4.19 18.99 -10.21
C MET A 191 -3.45 19.40 -8.93
N ILE A 192 -3.45 18.52 -7.93
CA ILE A 192 -2.84 18.78 -6.62
C ILE A 192 -1.71 17.83 -6.33
N PHE A 193 -0.47 18.34 -6.31
CA PHE A 193 0.71 17.65 -5.80
C PHE A 193 0.89 17.86 -4.30
N GLY A 194 1.29 16.79 -3.63
CA GLY A 194 1.71 16.76 -2.23
C GLY A 194 2.71 15.64 -2.00
N ASP A 195 3.06 15.42 -0.73
CA ASP A 195 4.06 14.41 -0.34
C ASP A 195 3.59 12.98 -0.62
N ASP A 196 2.28 12.75 -0.54
CA ASP A 196 1.69 11.43 -0.75
C ASP A 196 1.38 11.13 -2.23
N GLY A 197 1.60 12.09 -3.13
CA GLY A 197 1.36 11.94 -4.57
C GLY A 197 0.56 13.08 -5.19
N VAL A 198 -0.20 12.76 -6.24
CA VAL A 198 -1.03 13.71 -6.97
C VAL A 198 -2.50 13.29 -7.00
N ARG A 199 -3.40 14.26 -6.81
CA ARG A 199 -4.85 14.11 -6.96
C ARG A 199 -5.34 14.94 -8.14
N LEU A 200 -6.15 14.34 -9.00
CA LEU A 200 -6.63 14.95 -10.24
C LEU A 200 -8.16 15.14 -10.21
N GLY A 201 -8.64 16.22 -10.79
CA GLY A 201 -10.07 16.50 -10.88
C GLY A 201 -10.68 16.89 -9.54
N LEU A 202 -11.90 16.40 -9.26
CA LEU A 202 -12.65 16.72 -8.04
C LEU A 202 -11.84 16.46 -6.75
N PRO A 203 -11.96 17.32 -5.72
CA PRO A 203 -11.40 17.06 -4.40
C PRO A 203 -11.92 15.74 -3.81
N ALA A 204 -11.09 15.03 -3.03
CA ALA A 204 -11.45 13.71 -2.49
C ALA A 204 -12.81 13.64 -1.76
N PRO A 205 -13.18 14.62 -0.91
CA PRO A 205 -14.51 14.63 -0.27
C PRO A 205 -15.69 14.81 -1.24
N LEU A 206 -15.46 15.40 -2.42
CA LEU A 206 -16.47 15.65 -3.45
C LEU A 206 -16.49 14.57 -4.55
N ALA A 207 -15.36 13.87 -4.75
CA ALA A 207 -15.21 12.79 -5.73
C ALA A 207 -15.89 11.47 -5.31
N ARG A 208 -16.60 11.45 -4.17
CA ARG A 208 -17.39 10.28 -3.73
C ARG A 208 -18.63 10.13 -4.60
N HIS A 209 -18.46 9.43 -5.71
CA HIS A 209 -19.47 9.29 -6.75
C HIS A 209 -20.55 8.26 -6.39
N ALA A 210 -21.69 8.30 -7.09
CA ALA A 210 -22.75 7.30 -6.97
C ALA A 210 -22.25 5.86 -7.26
N TYR A 211 -21.17 5.72 -8.03
CA TYR A 211 -20.56 4.43 -8.38
C TYR A 211 -19.52 3.94 -7.37
N ALA A 212 -19.21 4.71 -6.32
CA ALA A 212 -18.19 4.34 -5.33
C ALA A 212 -18.44 2.96 -4.72
N GLU A 213 -19.70 2.66 -4.39
CA GLU A 213 -20.09 1.37 -3.82
C GLU A 213 -19.96 0.22 -4.83
N THR A 214 -20.32 0.45 -6.09
CA THR A 214 -20.16 -0.55 -7.16
C THR A 214 -18.69 -0.83 -7.45
N LEU A 215 -17.85 0.22 -7.49
CA LEU A 215 -16.40 0.11 -7.62
C LEU A 215 -15.79 -0.69 -6.48
N ARG A 216 -16.13 -0.35 -5.23
CA ARG A 216 -15.66 -1.08 -4.05
C ARG A 216 -15.98 -2.57 -4.12
N ARG A 217 -17.12 -2.94 -4.70
CA ARG A 217 -17.58 -4.33 -4.86
C ARG A 217 -16.92 -5.07 -6.02
N LEU A 218 -16.02 -4.44 -6.78
CA LEU A 218 -15.26 -5.15 -7.79
C LEU A 218 -14.41 -6.25 -7.12
N PRO A 219 -14.39 -7.46 -7.71
CA PRO A 219 -13.74 -8.60 -7.09
C PRO A 219 -12.22 -8.54 -7.25
N ARG A 220 -11.71 -7.73 -8.19
CA ARG A 220 -10.29 -7.59 -8.54
C ARG A 220 -10.01 -6.15 -8.98
N PRO A 221 -8.73 -5.73 -9.01
CA PRO A 221 -8.34 -4.48 -9.64
C PRO A 221 -8.81 -4.40 -11.10
N LEU A 222 -9.11 -3.18 -11.54
CA LEU A 222 -9.30 -2.89 -12.95
C LEU A 222 -8.01 -3.17 -13.72
N ARG A 223 -8.16 -3.66 -14.94
CA ARG A 223 -7.06 -3.90 -15.88
C ARG A 223 -7.35 -3.18 -17.19
N PRO A 224 -6.32 -2.77 -17.95
CA PRO A 224 -6.53 -2.19 -19.28
C PRO A 224 -7.39 -3.05 -20.21
N ALA A 225 -7.30 -4.37 -20.10
CA ALA A 225 -8.10 -5.32 -20.88
C ALA A 225 -9.60 -5.33 -20.53
N ASP A 226 -9.99 -4.74 -19.40
CA ASP A 226 -11.41 -4.61 -19.03
C ASP A 226 -12.09 -3.47 -19.80
N ALA A 227 -11.31 -2.55 -20.39
CA ALA A 227 -11.85 -1.50 -21.25
C ALA A 227 -12.19 -2.07 -22.61
N THR A 228 -13.41 -1.83 -23.06
CA THR A 228 -13.85 -2.15 -24.42
C THR A 228 -13.55 -0.97 -25.35
N GLY A 229 -12.92 -1.23 -26.49
CA GLY A 229 -12.72 -0.24 -27.55
C GLY A 229 -11.25 0.06 -27.87
N ALA A 230 -11.00 1.32 -28.23
CA ALA A 230 -9.75 1.83 -28.79
C ALA A 230 -8.47 1.45 -28.01
N PRO A 231 -7.32 1.32 -28.70
CA PRO A 231 -6.05 0.95 -28.06
C PRO A 231 -5.63 1.98 -27.00
N ALA A 232 -4.91 1.49 -25.98
CA ALA A 232 -4.29 2.35 -24.98
C ALA A 232 -3.35 3.37 -25.64
N ARG A 233 -3.39 4.60 -25.15
CA ARG A 233 -2.54 5.70 -25.59
C ARG A 233 -1.59 6.11 -24.47
N ASP A 234 -0.31 6.27 -24.80
CA ASP A 234 0.69 6.86 -23.90
C ASP A 234 0.52 8.38 -23.79
N LEU A 235 0.71 8.90 -22.59
CA LEU A 235 0.59 10.32 -22.25
C LEU A 235 1.87 10.80 -21.57
N ALA A 236 2.31 12.02 -21.91
CA ALA A 236 3.55 12.58 -21.39
C ALA A 236 3.41 13.09 -19.94
N GLY A 237 2.20 13.49 -19.52
CA GLY A 237 1.99 14.08 -18.20
C GLY A 237 0.53 14.10 -17.76
N TYR A 238 0.31 14.54 -16.52
CA TYR A 238 -1.04 14.66 -15.95
C TYR A 238 -1.87 15.76 -16.63
N GLY A 239 -1.23 16.79 -17.19
CA GLY A 239 -1.91 17.80 -18.00
C GLY A 239 -2.50 17.21 -19.27
N ASP A 240 -1.74 16.36 -19.97
CA ASP A 240 -2.20 15.67 -21.18
C ASP A 240 -3.32 14.67 -20.86
N LEU A 241 -3.27 14.03 -19.69
CA LEU A 241 -4.35 13.20 -19.19
C LEU A 241 -5.64 14.00 -18.98
N LEU A 242 -5.57 15.15 -18.29
CA LEU A 242 -6.74 16.00 -18.11
C LEU A 242 -7.28 16.54 -19.45
N ALA A 243 -6.40 16.87 -20.40
CA ALA A 243 -6.80 17.26 -21.75
C ALA A 243 -7.54 16.12 -22.49
N ALA A 244 -7.09 14.88 -22.34
CA ALA A 244 -7.77 13.72 -22.93
C ALA A 244 -9.15 13.45 -22.29
N LEU A 245 -9.34 13.84 -21.02
CA LEU A 245 -10.60 13.69 -20.27
C LEU A 245 -11.53 14.92 -20.37
N ALA A 246 -11.14 15.95 -21.13
CA ALA A 246 -11.81 17.24 -21.22
C ALA A 246 -13.26 17.19 -21.71
N THR A 247 -13.62 16.17 -22.49
CA THR A 247 -14.93 16.08 -23.15
C THR A 247 -15.97 15.50 -22.18
N PRO A 248 -17.11 16.17 -21.92
CA PRO A 248 -18.16 15.62 -21.07
C PRO A 248 -18.63 14.24 -21.56
N GLY A 249 -18.87 13.32 -20.63
CA GLY A 249 -19.22 11.93 -20.93
C GLY A 249 -18.02 11.01 -21.21
N THR A 250 -16.79 11.56 -21.24
CA THR A 250 -15.58 10.73 -21.39
C THR A 250 -15.45 9.80 -20.19
N ARG A 251 -15.14 8.54 -20.48
CA ARG A 251 -14.83 7.49 -19.51
C ARG A 251 -13.57 6.79 -20.00
N ALA A 252 -12.63 6.54 -19.10
CA ALA A 252 -11.38 5.89 -19.44
C ALA A 252 -10.80 5.14 -18.24
N PHE A 253 -10.05 4.08 -18.50
CA PHE A 253 -9.09 3.58 -17.54
C PHE A 253 -7.77 4.29 -17.70
N VAL A 254 -7.20 4.70 -16.57
CA VAL A 254 -5.89 5.32 -16.50
C VAL A 254 -4.98 4.37 -15.76
N THR A 255 -3.95 3.88 -16.43
CA THR A 255 -2.90 3.09 -15.77
C THR A 255 -1.68 3.96 -15.58
N VAL A 256 -1.20 4.03 -14.35
CA VAL A 256 -0.02 4.80 -13.96
C VAL A 256 1.01 3.85 -13.38
N THR A 257 2.20 3.85 -13.97
CA THR A 257 3.35 3.09 -13.49
C THR A 257 4.23 4.00 -12.65
N ALA A 258 4.44 3.63 -11.38
CA ALA A 258 5.37 4.30 -10.49
C ALA A 258 6.83 3.93 -10.84
N PRO A 259 7.84 4.73 -10.41
CA PRO A 259 9.25 4.39 -10.62
C PRO A 259 9.70 3.07 -9.99
N SER A 260 8.95 2.53 -9.02
CA SER A 260 9.17 1.20 -8.45
C SER A 260 8.81 0.07 -9.41
N GLY A 261 8.10 0.36 -10.51
CA GLY A 261 7.49 -0.61 -11.41
C GLY A 261 6.04 -0.95 -11.04
N ASP A 262 5.53 -0.47 -9.91
CA ASP A 262 4.16 -0.73 -9.48
C ASP A 262 3.15 -0.04 -10.41
N THR A 263 2.11 -0.78 -10.81
CA THR A 263 1.06 -0.26 -11.69
C THR A 263 -0.26 -0.09 -10.96
N LEU A 264 -0.81 1.11 -11.01
CA LEU A 264 -2.15 1.43 -10.51
C LEU A 264 -3.08 1.69 -11.70
N THR A 265 -4.22 1.01 -11.75
CA THR A 265 -5.27 1.27 -12.77
C THR A 265 -6.51 1.83 -12.10
N VAL A 266 -6.94 3.01 -12.54
CA VAL A 266 -8.05 3.78 -11.96
C VAL A 266 -9.11 4.10 -13.00
N LEU A 267 -10.34 4.38 -12.55
CA LEU A 267 -11.42 4.83 -13.41
C LEU A 267 -11.43 6.36 -13.46
N ALA A 268 -11.29 6.94 -14.65
CA ALA A 268 -11.53 8.36 -14.89
C ALA A 268 -12.87 8.56 -15.60
N LEU A 269 -13.65 9.55 -15.14
CA LEU A 269 -14.90 9.95 -15.77
C LEU A 269 -15.05 11.47 -15.77
N HIS A 270 -15.74 12.00 -16.78
CA HIS A 270 -16.15 13.39 -16.84
C HIS A 270 -17.68 13.48 -16.88
N ASP A 271 -18.28 13.97 -15.80
CA ASP A 271 -19.72 14.12 -15.66
C ASP A 271 -20.16 15.59 -15.58
N ALA A 272 -21.40 15.82 -15.15
CA ALA A 272 -21.95 17.16 -14.99
C ALA A 272 -21.22 18.00 -13.92
N HIS A 273 -20.50 17.39 -12.98
CA HIS A 273 -19.76 18.06 -11.91
C HIS A 273 -18.29 18.30 -12.27
N GLY A 274 -17.71 17.48 -13.13
CA GLY A 274 -16.35 17.65 -13.65
C GLY A 274 -15.63 16.31 -13.82
N VAL A 275 -14.29 16.37 -13.92
CA VAL A 275 -13.47 15.16 -14.00
C VAL A 275 -13.29 14.57 -12.61
N SER A 276 -13.56 13.27 -12.47
CA SER A 276 -13.25 12.48 -11.28
C SER A 276 -12.33 11.34 -11.67
N VAL A 277 -11.29 11.12 -10.87
CA VAL A 277 -10.41 9.96 -10.99
C VAL A 277 -10.57 9.13 -9.73
N LEU A 278 -11.16 7.95 -9.87
CA LEU A 278 -11.62 7.11 -8.78
C LEU A 278 -10.74 5.87 -8.63
N ASP A 279 -10.33 5.60 -7.40
CA ASP A 279 -9.68 4.35 -7.05
C ASP A 279 -10.73 3.22 -6.95
N PRO A 280 -10.62 2.15 -7.75
CA PRO A 280 -11.56 1.04 -7.72
C PRO A 280 -11.61 0.32 -6.37
N GLY A 281 -10.51 0.28 -5.61
CA GLY A 281 -10.45 -0.40 -4.31
C GLY A 281 -11.22 0.33 -3.21
N THR A 282 -11.13 1.66 -3.20
CA THR A 282 -11.71 2.51 -2.15
C THR A 282 -12.98 3.22 -2.58
N GLY A 283 -13.26 3.33 -3.89
CA GLY A 283 -14.36 4.13 -4.44
C GLY A 283 -14.23 5.64 -4.21
N ASP A 284 -13.11 6.10 -3.63
CA ASP A 284 -12.81 7.51 -3.34
C ASP A 284 -11.86 8.07 -4.42
N ALA A 285 -11.46 9.34 -4.31
CA ALA A 285 -10.50 9.93 -5.26
C ALA A 285 -9.15 9.18 -5.22
N ALA A 286 -8.64 8.86 -6.41
CA ALA A 286 -7.34 8.21 -6.55
C ALA A 286 -6.18 9.13 -6.16
N LEU A 287 -5.19 8.54 -5.49
CA LEU A 287 -3.89 9.13 -5.24
C LEU A 287 -2.89 8.49 -6.20
N LEU A 288 -2.34 9.27 -7.11
CA LEU A 288 -1.41 8.79 -8.14
C LEU A 288 0.03 9.18 -7.77
N PRO A 289 1.06 8.46 -8.25
CA PRO A 289 2.46 8.85 -8.04
C PRO A 289 2.76 10.29 -8.48
N ALA A 290 3.54 11.07 -7.73
CA ALA A 290 3.87 12.43 -8.16
C ALA A 290 4.79 12.47 -9.40
N ALA A 291 5.65 11.46 -9.55
CA ALA A 291 6.59 11.31 -10.66
C ALA A 291 6.45 9.91 -11.26
N PRO A 292 5.41 9.66 -12.07
CA PRO A 292 5.23 8.35 -12.71
C PRO A 292 6.27 8.12 -13.81
N GLU A 293 6.60 6.85 -14.05
CA GLU A 293 7.43 6.44 -15.18
C GLU A 293 6.61 6.41 -16.48
N ARG A 294 5.33 6.01 -16.38
CA ARG A 294 4.43 5.90 -17.53
C ARG A 294 2.99 6.20 -17.15
N ILE A 295 2.28 6.88 -18.03
CA ILE A 295 0.83 7.08 -17.96
C ILE A 295 0.21 6.58 -19.26
N THR A 296 -0.73 5.64 -19.16
CA THR A 296 -1.55 5.18 -20.28
C THR A 296 -3.02 5.47 -20.02
N LEU A 297 -3.72 5.87 -21.07
CA LEU A 297 -5.17 6.05 -21.08
C LEU A 297 -5.80 5.07 -22.07
N THR A 298 -6.76 4.29 -21.57
CA THR A 298 -7.56 3.37 -22.38
C THR A 298 -9.01 3.85 -22.36
N PRO A 299 -9.52 4.41 -23.46
CA PRO A 299 -10.90 4.89 -23.53
C PRO A 299 -11.90 3.75 -23.33
N VAL A 300 -13.06 4.09 -22.79
CA VAL A 300 -14.19 3.16 -22.65
C VAL A 300 -15.26 3.53 -23.66
N GLU A 301 -15.39 2.73 -24.71
CA GLU A 301 -16.36 2.91 -25.79
C GLU A 301 -17.56 1.94 -25.66
N GLY A 302 -18.74 2.37 -26.11
CA GLY A 302 -19.99 1.62 -26.00
C GLY A 302 -20.81 1.98 -24.76
N SER A 303 -22.14 1.79 -24.82
CA SER A 303 -23.04 2.20 -23.74
C SER A 303 -23.91 1.06 -23.22
N PRO A 304 -23.42 0.27 -22.26
CA PRO A 304 -24.12 0.05 -21.01
C PRO A 304 -23.98 1.29 -20.11
N ASP A 305 -24.97 1.49 -19.24
CA ASP A 305 -24.84 2.37 -18.08
C ASP A 305 -23.57 1.99 -17.28
N LEU A 306 -22.87 2.96 -16.68
CA LEU A 306 -21.60 2.71 -15.98
C LEU A 306 -21.76 1.69 -14.84
N ALA A 307 -22.90 1.67 -14.14
CA ALA A 307 -23.15 0.66 -13.11
C ALA A 307 -23.33 -0.73 -13.75
N THR A 308 -24.10 -0.82 -14.85
CA THR A 308 -24.24 -2.08 -15.61
C THR A 308 -22.89 -2.59 -16.11
N TRP A 309 -22.04 -1.70 -16.63
CA TRP A 309 -20.73 -2.09 -17.14
C TRP A 309 -19.76 -2.52 -16.03
N LEU A 310 -19.76 -1.84 -14.87
CA LEU A 310 -19.00 -2.29 -13.70
C LEU A 310 -19.52 -3.64 -13.18
N ASP A 311 -20.83 -3.87 -13.23
CA ASP A 311 -21.43 -5.17 -12.91
C ASP A 311 -21.03 -6.26 -13.94
N GLU A 312 -20.92 -5.91 -15.22
CA GLU A 312 -20.39 -6.78 -16.28
C GLU A 312 -18.91 -7.08 -16.06
N ILE A 313 -18.07 -6.11 -15.70
CA ILE A 313 -16.65 -6.36 -15.36
C ILE A 313 -16.55 -7.30 -14.16
N ARG A 314 -17.40 -7.10 -13.14
CA ARG A 314 -17.52 -8.02 -12.00
C ARG A 314 -17.91 -9.42 -12.45
N ALA A 315 -18.80 -9.55 -13.43
CA ALA A 315 -19.28 -10.84 -13.94
C ALA A 315 -18.33 -11.51 -14.96
N ALA A 316 -17.56 -10.72 -15.72
CA ALA A 316 -16.73 -11.15 -16.84
C ALA A 316 -15.26 -11.39 -16.47
N GLY A 317 -14.79 -10.84 -15.35
CA GLY A 317 -13.47 -11.21 -14.85
C GLY A 317 -13.39 -12.72 -14.64
N PRO A 318 -12.20 -13.34 -14.81
CA PRO A 318 -12.01 -14.64 -14.20
C PRO A 318 -12.24 -14.40 -12.72
N ALA A 319 -13.35 -14.91 -12.19
CA ALA A 319 -13.46 -15.12 -10.77
C ALA A 319 -12.29 -16.05 -10.47
N MET A 320 -11.17 -15.50 -10.00
CA MET A 320 -10.29 -16.31 -9.18
C MET A 320 -11.24 -16.92 -8.17
N ALA A 321 -11.45 -18.23 -8.22
CA ALA A 321 -12.40 -18.82 -7.30
C ALA A 321 -11.84 -18.58 -5.90
N ALA A 322 -12.65 -18.02 -5.00
CA ALA A 322 -12.26 -17.93 -3.60
C ALA A 322 -11.86 -19.34 -3.15
N ARG A 323 -10.61 -19.47 -2.70
CA ARG A 323 -10.03 -20.76 -2.36
C ARG A 323 -10.41 -21.09 -0.91
N PRO A 324 -10.64 -22.37 -0.60
CA PRO A 324 -10.74 -22.80 0.79
C PRO A 324 -9.50 -22.33 1.57
N ILE A 325 -9.71 -21.72 2.73
CA ILE A 325 -8.61 -21.35 3.62
C ILE A 325 -8.03 -22.63 4.21
N SER A 326 -6.77 -22.87 3.91
CA SER A 326 -6.02 -23.98 4.46
C SER A 326 -5.45 -23.59 5.82
N ARG A 327 -5.48 -24.54 6.76
CA ARG A 327 -4.99 -24.37 8.13
C ARG A 327 -3.81 -25.29 8.37
N THR A 328 -2.81 -24.78 9.06
CA THR A 328 -1.78 -25.64 9.65
C THR A 328 -2.33 -26.30 10.92
N PRO A 329 -1.71 -27.39 11.41
CA PRO A 329 -2.15 -28.04 12.65
C PRO A 329 -2.17 -27.13 13.90
N THR A 330 -1.46 -25.99 13.85
CA THR A 330 -1.37 -24.99 14.93
C THR A 330 -2.40 -23.86 14.81
N VAL A 331 -3.26 -23.90 13.79
CA VAL A 331 -4.39 -22.98 13.59
C VAL A 331 -5.68 -23.74 13.85
N HIS A 332 -6.40 -23.33 14.89
CA HIS A 332 -7.59 -24.03 15.37
C HIS A 332 -8.85 -23.31 14.93
N ALA A 333 -9.81 -24.06 14.38
CA ALA A 333 -11.12 -23.53 14.03
C ALA A 333 -12.04 -23.51 15.27
N LEU A 334 -12.47 -22.33 15.69
CA LEU A 334 -13.54 -22.14 16.67
C LEU A 334 -14.87 -21.99 15.93
N PRO A 335 -15.80 -22.95 16.01
CA PRO A 335 -17.06 -22.91 15.26
C PRO A 335 -17.94 -21.71 15.66
N ILE A 336 -18.62 -21.13 14.67
CA ILE A 336 -19.57 -20.01 14.85
C ILE A 336 -20.99 -20.54 14.70
N GLY A 337 -21.62 -20.86 15.83
CA GLY A 337 -22.98 -21.42 15.88
C GLY A 337 -23.15 -22.58 14.90
N ASP A 338 -24.30 -22.62 14.21
CA ASP A 338 -24.62 -23.63 13.19
C ASP A 338 -24.35 -23.14 11.75
N THR A 339 -23.53 -22.08 11.59
CA THR A 339 -23.33 -21.42 10.28
C THR A 339 -22.38 -22.19 9.34
N GLY A 340 -21.71 -23.22 9.84
CA GLY A 340 -20.62 -23.90 9.12
C GLY A 340 -19.33 -23.09 8.97
N ARG A 341 -19.28 -21.87 9.53
CA ARG A 341 -18.10 -20.99 9.55
C ARG A 341 -17.36 -21.11 10.88
N SER A 342 -16.11 -20.67 10.89
CA SER A 342 -15.26 -20.67 12.08
C SER A 342 -14.43 -19.40 12.21
N VAL A 343 -14.08 -19.05 13.44
CA VAL A 343 -13.01 -18.11 13.76
C VAL A 343 -11.69 -18.89 13.77
N ASP A 344 -10.69 -18.40 13.04
CA ASP A 344 -9.37 -19.04 13.03
C ASP A 344 -8.54 -18.54 14.20
N VAL A 345 -8.15 -19.45 15.10
CA VAL A 345 -7.37 -19.13 16.29
C VAL A 345 -5.93 -19.61 16.09
N ILE A 346 -5.00 -18.66 16.06
CA ILE A 346 -3.57 -18.93 15.97
C ILE A 346 -3.02 -19.08 17.38
N GLY A 347 -2.40 -20.23 17.66
CA GLY A 347 -1.88 -20.58 18.99
C GLY A 347 -2.86 -21.43 19.81
N ALA A 348 -2.41 -21.88 20.99
CA ALA A 348 -3.16 -22.86 21.78
C ALA A 348 -4.53 -22.30 22.23
N PRO A 349 -5.68 -22.91 21.88
CA PRO A 349 -7.02 -22.38 22.17
C PRO A 349 -7.31 -22.25 23.66
N GLY A 350 -6.66 -23.08 24.47
CA GLY A 350 -6.73 -23.06 25.94
C GLY A 350 -6.15 -21.78 26.57
N THR A 351 -5.39 -20.98 25.83
CA THR A 351 -4.88 -19.68 26.30
C THR A 351 -5.96 -18.60 26.32
N LEU A 352 -7.03 -18.77 25.54
CA LEU A 352 -8.21 -17.91 25.56
C LEU A 352 -9.17 -18.35 26.66
N SER A 353 -9.78 -17.40 27.36
CA SER A 353 -10.84 -17.73 28.32
C SER A 353 -12.08 -18.23 27.59
N GLU A 354 -12.83 -19.13 28.23
CA GLU A 354 -14.10 -19.63 27.69
C GLU A 354 -15.07 -18.49 27.37
N ARG A 355 -15.18 -17.53 28.29
CA ARG A 355 -15.95 -16.30 28.10
C ARG A 355 -15.55 -15.55 26.82
N PHE A 356 -14.25 -15.33 26.59
CA PHE A 356 -13.80 -14.61 25.40
C PHE A 356 -14.08 -15.40 24.12
N ARG A 357 -13.92 -16.72 24.14
CA ARG A 357 -14.27 -17.60 23.00
C ARG A 357 -15.76 -17.48 22.65
N SER A 358 -16.65 -17.49 23.65
CA SER A 358 -18.09 -17.29 23.42
C SER A 358 -18.40 -15.89 22.91
N GLU A 359 -17.79 -14.84 23.47
CA GLU A 359 -17.98 -13.45 23.04
C GLU A 359 -17.52 -13.24 21.59
N ILE A 360 -16.35 -13.75 21.19
CA ILE A 360 -15.87 -13.58 19.81
C ILE A 360 -16.66 -14.41 18.81
N ALA A 361 -17.08 -15.63 19.16
CA ALA A 361 -17.92 -16.45 18.29
C ALA A 361 -19.28 -15.77 18.04
N ALA A 362 -19.93 -15.25 19.09
CA ALA A 362 -21.18 -14.50 18.97
C ALA A 362 -21.02 -13.20 18.17
N ALA A 363 -19.92 -12.46 18.38
CA ALA A 363 -19.64 -11.26 17.58
C ALA A 363 -19.42 -11.61 16.09
N ALA A 364 -18.68 -12.68 15.80
CA ALA A 364 -18.36 -13.15 14.46
C ALA A 364 -19.59 -13.69 13.69
N GLU A 365 -20.60 -14.21 14.40
CA GLU A 365 -21.86 -14.65 13.79
C GLU A 365 -22.55 -13.53 13.00
N GLY A 366 -22.50 -12.29 13.51
CA GLY A 366 -23.12 -11.11 12.92
C GLY A 366 -22.34 -10.42 11.79
N VAL A 367 -21.23 -10.99 11.32
CA VAL A 367 -20.40 -10.45 10.23
C VAL A 367 -20.08 -11.52 9.18
N ALA A 368 -19.99 -11.12 7.90
CA ALA A 368 -19.61 -12.02 6.79
C ALA A 368 -18.09 -12.25 6.73
N ALA A 369 -17.31 -11.22 7.06
CA ALA A 369 -15.85 -11.21 7.00
C ALA A 369 -15.19 -12.32 7.84
N PRO A 370 -14.09 -12.93 7.35
CA PRO A 370 -13.28 -13.86 8.15
C PRO A 370 -12.74 -13.20 9.41
N VAL A 371 -12.69 -13.94 10.51
CA VAL A 371 -12.14 -13.45 11.78
C VAL A 371 -10.97 -14.34 12.18
N VAL A 372 -9.81 -13.73 12.39
CA VAL A 372 -8.58 -14.39 12.83
C VAL A 372 -8.20 -13.87 14.21
N VAL A 373 -8.11 -14.74 15.20
CA VAL A 373 -7.70 -14.41 16.57
C VAL A 373 -6.26 -14.84 16.80
N VAL A 374 -5.41 -13.89 17.21
CA VAL A 374 -4.04 -14.19 17.65
C VAL A 374 -4.06 -14.47 19.15
N ALA A 375 -4.05 -15.75 19.52
CA ALA A 375 -3.97 -16.17 20.91
C ALA A 375 -2.51 -16.06 21.40
N ARG A 376 -2.31 -15.57 22.63
CA ARG A 376 -0.97 -15.41 23.21
C ARG A 376 -0.68 -16.52 24.20
N ASP A 377 0.47 -17.16 24.07
CA ASP A 377 0.90 -18.23 24.98
C ASP A 377 0.99 -17.79 26.45
N ARG A 378 1.32 -16.51 26.70
CA ARG A 378 1.29 -15.87 28.03
C ARG A 378 0.88 -14.41 27.89
N LYS A 379 0.08 -13.87 28.84
CA LYS A 379 -0.42 -12.48 28.83
C LYS A 379 0.63 -11.36 28.63
N LEU A 380 1.92 -11.66 28.82
CA LEU A 380 3.04 -10.72 28.72
C LEU A 380 4.07 -11.05 27.63
N ARG A 381 3.99 -12.22 26.97
CA ARG A 381 4.88 -12.55 25.84
C ARG A 381 4.14 -12.29 24.53
N GLY A 382 4.84 -11.70 23.57
CA GLY A 382 4.33 -11.56 22.20
C GLY A 382 4.19 -12.93 21.51
N PRO A 383 3.57 -12.97 20.32
CA PRO A 383 3.48 -14.20 19.54
C PRO A 383 4.87 -14.73 19.17
N SER A 384 5.00 -16.05 19.07
CA SER A 384 6.22 -16.70 18.56
C SER A 384 6.42 -16.42 17.06
N ALA A 385 7.62 -16.67 16.54
CA ALA A 385 7.90 -16.55 15.11
C ALA A 385 6.96 -17.42 14.27
N GLY A 386 6.73 -18.68 14.68
CA GLY A 386 5.76 -19.57 14.04
C GLY A 386 4.32 -19.07 14.10
N GLN A 387 3.89 -18.40 15.18
CA GLN A 387 2.57 -17.76 15.23
C GLN A 387 2.48 -16.59 14.24
N LEU A 388 3.53 -15.78 14.12
CA LEU A 388 3.60 -14.70 13.13
C LEU A 388 3.62 -15.23 11.69
N ALA A 389 4.39 -16.28 11.40
CA ALA A 389 4.41 -16.93 10.09
C ALA A 389 3.05 -17.56 9.72
N ASN A 390 2.37 -18.21 10.68
CA ASN A 390 1.01 -18.71 10.46
C ASN A 390 0.00 -17.56 10.22
N LEU A 391 0.14 -16.44 10.94
CA LEU A 391 -0.68 -15.26 10.70
C LEU A 391 -0.46 -14.74 9.28
N GLU A 392 0.79 -14.49 8.90
CA GLU A 392 1.12 -13.96 7.57
C GLU A 392 0.67 -14.91 6.45
N TRP A 393 0.82 -16.21 6.63
CA TRP A 393 0.34 -17.21 5.67
C TRP A 393 -1.18 -17.17 5.48
N LEU A 394 -1.94 -16.99 6.57
CA LEU A 394 -3.40 -16.78 6.49
C LEU A 394 -3.74 -15.43 5.83
N LEU A 395 -3.03 -14.35 6.18
CA LEU A 395 -3.22 -13.04 5.56
C LEU A 395 -2.94 -13.09 4.05
N PHE A 396 -1.90 -13.81 3.64
CA PHE A 396 -1.61 -14.08 2.23
C PHE A 396 -2.78 -14.77 1.55
N GLN A 397 -3.29 -15.88 2.10
CA GLN A 397 -4.45 -16.59 1.55
C GLN A 397 -5.69 -15.69 1.46
N HIS A 398 -5.97 -14.93 2.51
CA HIS A 398 -7.09 -14.00 2.53
C HIS A 398 -6.90 -12.85 1.54
N ARG A 399 -5.69 -12.36 1.33
CA ARG A 399 -5.40 -11.35 0.29
C ARG A 399 -5.67 -11.92 -1.11
N GLN A 400 -5.29 -13.17 -1.37
CA GLN A 400 -5.62 -13.82 -2.65
C GLN A 400 -7.14 -14.00 -2.81
N ASN A 401 -7.84 -14.38 -1.75
CA ASN A 401 -9.30 -14.47 -1.77
C ASN A 401 -9.98 -13.10 -1.90
N GLN A 402 -9.37 -12.04 -1.38
CA GLN A 402 -9.85 -10.68 -1.56
C GLN A 402 -9.71 -10.22 -3.02
N LEU A 403 -8.60 -10.58 -3.68
CA LEU A 403 -8.40 -10.38 -5.13
C LEU A 403 -9.35 -11.23 -6.00
N ALA A 404 -10.06 -12.18 -5.37
CA ALA A 404 -11.15 -12.97 -5.92
C ALA A 404 -12.55 -12.42 -5.55
N GLY A 405 -12.63 -11.31 -4.82
CA GLY A 405 -13.87 -10.68 -4.36
C GLY A 405 -14.40 -11.13 -3.00
N GLY A 406 -13.60 -11.90 -2.25
CA GLY A 406 -13.87 -12.23 -0.85
C GLY A 406 -13.68 -11.03 0.09
N ASP A 407 -14.20 -11.15 1.30
CA ASP A 407 -14.06 -10.14 2.34
C ASP A 407 -12.65 -10.13 2.94
N ALA A 408 -12.17 -8.94 3.34
CA ALA A 408 -10.92 -8.78 4.07
C ALA A 408 -11.03 -9.44 5.46
N PRO A 409 -9.97 -10.08 5.96
CA PRO A 409 -9.98 -10.69 7.28
C PRO A 409 -9.90 -9.60 8.37
N ILE A 410 -10.58 -9.83 9.49
CA ILE A 410 -10.48 -9.00 10.68
C ILE A 410 -9.56 -9.70 11.68
N VAL A 411 -8.43 -9.08 12.01
CA VAL A 411 -7.49 -9.65 12.98
C VAL A 411 -7.78 -9.11 14.37
N VAL A 412 -8.10 -10.03 15.28
CA VAL A 412 -8.50 -9.74 16.66
C VAL A 412 -7.38 -10.12 17.61
N ILE A 413 -6.99 -9.17 18.46
CA ILE A 413 -5.93 -9.34 19.43
C ILE A 413 -6.45 -8.96 20.82
N HIS A 414 -6.43 -9.93 21.74
CA HIS A 414 -6.73 -9.65 23.14
C HIS A 414 -5.49 -9.04 23.84
N GLY A 415 -5.54 -7.74 24.12
CA GLY A 415 -4.43 -6.94 24.65
C GLY A 415 -3.75 -6.03 23.61
N GLU A 416 -2.73 -5.30 24.02
CA GLU A 416 -1.97 -4.36 23.16
C GLU A 416 -1.27 -5.09 22.02
N ALA A 417 -1.58 -4.72 20.78
CA ALA A 417 -1.04 -5.33 19.57
C ALA A 417 0.50 -5.30 19.53
N PRO A 418 1.19 -6.45 19.48
CA PRO A 418 2.65 -6.48 19.41
C PRO A 418 3.17 -5.91 18.09
N PRO A 419 4.37 -5.29 18.07
CA PRO A 419 4.95 -4.68 16.86
C PRO A 419 5.01 -5.61 15.65
N GLY A 420 5.29 -6.90 15.86
CA GLY A 420 5.31 -7.90 14.79
C GLY A 420 3.94 -8.07 14.13
N VAL A 421 2.84 -8.07 14.90
CA VAL A 421 1.50 -8.19 14.34
C VAL A 421 1.09 -6.91 13.61
N THR A 422 1.37 -5.74 14.20
CA THR A 422 1.06 -4.46 13.54
C THR A 422 1.84 -4.28 12.24
N GLY A 423 3.11 -4.72 12.21
CA GLY A 423 3.92 -4.70 10.99
C GLY A 423 3.36 -5.60 9.88
N LEU A 424 2.91 -6.80 10.22
CA LEU A 424 2.23 -7.69 9.27
C LEU A 424 0.94 -7.08 8.73
N LEU A 425 0.06 -6.57 9.61
CA LEU A 425 -1.20 -5.98 9.18
C LEU A 425 -1.00 -4.71 8.34
N GLY A 426 0.02 -3.90 8.66
CA GLY A 426 0.43 -2.77 7.85
C GLY A 426 0.90 -3.19 6.45
N GLY A 427 1.69 -4.26 6.34
CA GLY A 427 2.17 -4.75 5.03
C GLY A 427 1.08 -5.34 4.13
N TYR A 428 -0.04 -5.82 4.70
CA TYR A 428 -1.20 -6.31 3.95
C TYR A 428 -2.37 -5.32 3.90
N ASP A 429 -2.21 -4.13 4.48
CA ASP A 429 -3.25 -3.09 4.65
C ASP A 429 -4.54 -3.56 5.36
N PHE A 430 -4.47 -4.58 6.21
CA PHE A 430 -5.65 -5.12 6.90
C PHE A 430 -5.96 -4.43 8.24
N ALA A 431 -7.25 -4.36 8.56
CA ALA A 431 -7.73 -3.78 9.81
C ALA A 431 -7.49 -4.71 11.01
N MET A 432 -7.36 -4.08 12.18
CA MET A 432 -7.14 -4.74 13.46
C MET A 432 -8.19 -4.35 14.48
N VAL A 433 -8.62 -5.31 15.28
CA VAL A 433 -9.41 -5.07 16.51
C VAL A 433 -8.58 -5.51 17.70
N HIS A 434 -8.26 -4.58 18.59
CA HIS A 434 -7.44 -4.86 19.76
C HIS A 434 -7.97 -4.19 21.02
N GLN A 435 -7.54 -4.68 22.16
CA GLN A 435 -7.88 -4.12 23.46
C GLN A 435 -6.63 -3.48 24.08
N PRO A 436 -6.32 -2.20 23.78
CA PRO A 436 -5.11 -1.55 24.28
C PRO A 436 -5.07 -1.52 25.80
N ARG A 437 -3.88 -1.66 26.36
CA ARG A 437 -3.64 -1.36 27.77
C ARG A 437 -3.46 0.15 27.91
N THR A 438 -4.25 0.80 28.76
CA THR A 438 -3.97 2.19 29.12
C THR A 438 -2.73 2.24 30.01
N SER A 439 -1.67 2.86 29.50
CA SER A 439 -0.43 3.15 30.21
C SER A 439 -0.67 4.29 31.22
N GLY A 440 -1.16 3.93 32.40
CA GLY A 440 -1.31 4.83 33.55
C GLY A 440 -1.21 4.02 34.86
N GLY A 441 -0.28 4.39 35.73
CA GLY A 441 0.20 3.58 36.85
C GLY A 441 -0.86 3.14 37.88
N GLN A 442 -0.60 1.98 38.49
CA GLN A 442 -1.08 1.44 39.78
C GLN A 442 -2.54 1.67 40.28
N SER A 443 -3.46 2.23 39.49
CA SER A 443 -4.88 2.21 39.80
C SER A 443 -5.55 1.01 39.13
N LEU A 444 -6.35 0.26 39.90
CA LEU A 444 -7.21 -0.84 39.43
C LEU A 444 -7.99 -0.44 38.18
N ASN A 445 -7.53 -0.88 37.02
CA ASN A 445 -8.00 -0.42 35.72
C ASN A 445 -9.09 -1.38 35.21
N LEU A 446 -10.35 -1.02 35.42
CA LEU A 446 -11.52 -1.88 35.19
C LEU A 446 -12.15 -1.72 33.78
N ASP A 447 -11.68 -0.78 32.95
CA ASP A 447 -12.34 -0.42 31.68
C ASP A 447 -11.35 -0.45 30.48
N ASN A 448 -10.70 -1.59 30.20
CA ASN A 448 -9.99 -1.74 28.92
C ASN A 448 -11.02 -1.83 27.77
N LEU A 449 -11.07 -0.83 26.90
CA LEU A 449 -12.00 -0.79 25.76
C LEU A 449 -11.38 -1.47 24.54
N TRP A 450 -12.21 -2.16 23.76
CA TRP A 450 -11.89 -2.65 22.43
C TRP A 450 -11.89 -1.49 21.43
N SER A 451 -10.86 -1.44 20.60
CA SER A 451 -10.67 -0.42 19.57
C SER A 451 -10.41 -1.12 18.23
N ALA A 452 -11.05 -0.63 17.18
CA ALA A 452 -10.77 -1.03 15.81
C ALA A 452 -9.90 0.04 15.14
N ARG A 453 -8.87 -0.39 14.41
CA ARG A 453 -7.95 0.48 13.67
C ARG A 453 -7.72 -0.04 12.25
N ASP A 454 -7.52 0.89 11.31
CA ASP A 454 -7.02 0.55 9.98
C ASP A 454 -5.50 0.28 10.02
N ALA A 455 -4.92 -0.07 8.87
CA ALA A 455 -3.50 -0.36 8.72
C ALA A 455 -2.59 0.84 9.03
N ALA A 456 -3.08 2.07 8.78
CA ALA A 456 -2.39 3.31 9.13
C ALA A 456 -2.49 3.65 10.64
N GLY A 457 -3.23 2.85 11.40
CA GLY A 457 -3.42 3.03 12.84
C GLY A 457 -4.52 4.03 13.21
N ASN A 458 -5.30 4.53 12.26
CA ASN A 458 -6.42 5.43 12.53
C ASN A 458 -7.60 4.65 13.12
N PRO A 459 -8.34 5.25 14.08
CA PRO A 459 -9.53 4.62 14.64
C PRO A 459 -10.66 4.54 13.60
N VAL A 460 -11.26 3.36 13.43
CA VAL A 460 -12.35 3.13 12.46
C VAL A 460 -13.73 3.08 13.13
N ALA A 461 -13.75 3.00 14.45
CA ALA A 461 -14.96 2.99 15.28
C ALA A 461 -14.67 3.57 16.67
N ALA A 462 -15.72 4.07 17.32
CA ALA A 462 -15.65 4.43 18.74
C ALA A 462 -15.31 3.17 19.59
N PRO A 463 -14.43 3.29 20.60
CA PRO A 463 -14.08 2.15 21.46
C PRO A 463 -15.28 1.63 22.26
N VAL A 464 -15.35 0.31 22.47
CA VAL A 464 -16.47 -0.38 23.14
C VAL A 464 -16.01 -1.29 24.28
N ARG A 465 -16.87 -1.53 25.28
CA ARG A 465 -16.51 -2.33 26.48
C ARG A 465 -16.38 -3.82 26.21
N THR A 466 -17.12 -4.34 25.24
CA THR A 466 -17.11 -5.75 24.83
C THR A 466 -16.93 -5.82 23.33
N ILE A 467 -16.37 -6.92 22.83
CA ILE A 467 -16.31 -7.15 21.38
C ILE A 467 -17.73 -7.37 20.85
N THR A 468 -18.11 -6.67 19.79
CA THR A 468 -19.47 -6.71 19.21
C THR A 468 -19.41 -6.89 17.70
N SER A 469 -20.48 -7.40 17.11
CA SER A 469 -20.61 -7.51 15.65
C SER A 469 -20.52 -6.16 14.94
N ASP A 470 -20.98 -5.06 15.58
CA ASP A 470 -20.87 -3.72 15.00
C ASP A 470 -19.40 -3.25 14.90
N LEU A 471 -18.60 -3.51 15.95
CA LEU A 471 -17.17 -3.22 15.93
C LEU A 471 -16.46 -4.02 14.83
N LEU A 472 -16.73 -5.32 14.75
CA LEU A 472 -16.16 -6.18 13.71
C LEU A 472 -16.61 -5.73 12.31
N ARG A 473 -17.89 -5.39 12.12
CA ARG A 473 -18.41 -4.93 10.83
C ARG A 473 -17.73 -3.66 10.36
N LYS A 474 -17.49 -2.70 11.27
CA LYS A 474 -16.76 -1.46 10.96
C LYS A 474 -15.29 -1.74 10.61
N ALA A 475 -14.64 -2.67 11.30
CA ALA A 475 -13.28 -3.11 10.95
C ALA A 475 -13.24 -3.78 9.57
N GLY A 476 -14.15 -4.71 9.28
CA GLY A 476 -14.23 -5.41 8.00
C GLY A 476 -14.69 -4.54 6.82
N ALA A 477 -15.30 -3.38 7.08
CA ALA A 477 -15.64 -2.40 6.06
C ALA A 477 -14.42 -1.61 5.55
N VAL A 478 -13.29 -1.66 6.26
CA VAL A 478 -12.01 -1.11 5.80
C VAL A 478 -11.52 -1.99 4.67
N ARG A 479 -11.70 -1.56 3.42
CA ARG A 479 -11.11 -2.24 2.27
C ARG A 479 -9.69 -1.70 2.06
N PRO A 480 -8.64 -2.53 2.20
CA PRO A 480 -7.32 -2.14 1.72
C PRO A 480 -7.38 -1.75 0.25
N PRO A 481 -6.52 -0.84 -0.21
CA PRO A 481 -6.31 -0.61 -1.63
C PRO A 481 -6.09 -1.97 -2.31
N LEU A 482 -6.84 -2.24 -3.38
CA LEU A 482 -6.63 -3.45 -4.17
C LEU A 482 -5.39 -3.33 -5.06
N THR A 483 -4.60 -2.26 -4.91
CA THR A 483 -3.34 -2.05 -5.63
C THR A 483 -2.51 -3.34 -5.54
N PRO A 484 -2.14 -3.96 -6.67
CA PRO A 484 -1.36 -5.17 -6.63
C PRO A 484 0.03 -4.82 -6.09
N ALA A 485 0.51 -5.52 -5.06
CA ALA A 485 1.94 -5.54 -4.72
C ALA A 485 2.78 -6.39 -5.71
N GLY A 486 2.18 -6.75 -6.85
CA GLY A 486 2.77 -7.61 -7.88
C GLY A 486 1.70 -8.16 -8.85
N PRO A 487 2.10 -8.76 -9.98
CA PRO A 487 1.16 -9.44 -10.87
C PRO A 487 0.40 -10.54 -10.11
N PRO A 488 -0.86 -10.84 -10.48
CA PRO A 488 -1.57 -11.98 -9.92
C PRO A 488 -0.72 -13.25 -10.12
N ALA A 489 -0.42 -13.94 -9.04
CA ALA A 489 0.40 -15.15 -9.08
C ALA A 489 -0.31 -16.24 -9.91
N ASP A 490 0.48 -17.05 -10.63
CA ASP A 490 -0.03 -18.19 -11.39
C ASP A 490 -0.87 -19.11 -10.47
N GLU A 491 -2.03 -19.56 -10.95
CA GLU A 491 -2.96 -20.34 -10.14
C GLU A 491 -2.36 -21.63 -9.58
N ARG A 492 -1.41 -22.24 -10.32
CA ARG A 492 -0.72 -23.46 -9.89
C ARG A 492 0.24 -23.16 -8.76
N LEU A 493 0.98 -22.04 -8.87
CA LEU A 493 1.85 -21.56 -7.80
C LEU A 493 1.05 -21.22 -6.55
N LEU A 494 -0.11 -20.55 -6.71
CA LEU A 494 -1.01 -20.27 -5.61
C LEU A 494 -1.49 -21.56 -4.94
N THR A 495 -1.96 -22.57 -5.69
CA THR A 495 -2.36 -23.87 -5.11
C THR A 495 -1.24 -24.46 -4.25
N PHE A 496 0.00 -24.44 -4.77
CA PHE A 496 1.17 -24.96 -4.06
C PHE A 496 1.46 -24.18 -2.77
N LEU A 497 1.52 -22.85 -2.83
CA LEU A 497 1.84 -21.99 -1.69
C LEU A 497 0.74 -21.94 -0.62
N THR A 498 -0.52 -22.16 -0.99
CA THR A 498 -1.63 -22.26 -0.04
C THR A 498 -1.82 -23.66 0.53
N THR A 499 -1.07 -24.66 0.05
CA THR A 499 -1.09 -26.01 0.63
C THR A 499 -0.18 -26.04 1.87
N PRO A 500 -0.66 -26.52 3.04
CA PRO A 500 0.20 -26.65 4.21
C PRO A 500 1.40 -27.54 3.90
N VAL A 501 2.62 -27.08 4.21
CA VAL A 501 3.85 -27.89 4.00
C VAL A 501 3.87 -29.21 4.77
N SER A 502 3.04 -29.34 5.82
CA SER A 502 2.86 -30.59 6.55
C SER A 502 1.94 -31.60 5.84
N ASP A 503 1.14 -31.17 4.86
CA ASP A 503 0.28 -32.06 4.06
C ASP A 503 1.08 -32.62 2.87
N VAL A 504 1.92 -33.59 3.17
CA VAL A 504 2.82 -34.22 2.19
C VAL A 504 2.04 -34.85 1.04
N SER A 505 0.86 -35.43 1.30
CA SER A 505 0.00 -36.01 0.26
C SER A 505 -0.46 -34.95 -0.74
N ALA A 506 -0.96 -33.82 -0.26
CA ALA A 506 -1.42 -32.74 -1.12
C ALA A 506 -0.26 -32.07 -1.87
N ILE A 507 0.86 -31.81 -1.19
CA ILE A 507 2.07 -31.27 -1.82
C ILE A 507 2.52 -32.17 -2.99
N ARG A 508 2.58 -33.49 -2.78
CA ARG A 508 2.99 -34.44 -3.83
C ARG A 508 2.01 -34.45 -4.99
N ALA A 509 0.71 -34.46 -4.72
CA ALA A 509 -0.30 -34.39 -5.78
C ALA A 509 -0.13 -33.15 -6.67
N VAL A 510 0.14 -31.98 -6.05
CA VAL A 510 0.40 -30.73 -6.78
C VAL A 510 1.70 -30.79 -7.60
N LEU A 511 2.76 -31.40 -7.05
CA LEU A 511 4.03 -31.56 -7.76
C LEU A 511 3.92 -32.57 -8.92
N ASP A 512 3.18 -33.65 -8.74
CA ASP A 512 2.93 -34.64 -9.79
C ASP A 512 2.14 -34.01 -10.96
N GLU A 513 1.19 -33.14 -10.66
CA GLU A 513 0.35 -32.47 -11.66
C GLU A 513 1.05 -31.28 -12.35
N HIS A 514 1.85 -30.50 -11.61
CA HIS A 514 2.35 -29.19 -12.07
C HIS A 514 3.86 -28.97 -11.90
N GLY A 515 4.62 -29.97 -11.47
CA GLY A 515 6.01 -29.79 -11.02
C GLY A 515 6.93 -29.11 -12.02
N SER A 516 6.84 -29.41 -13.31
CA SER A 516 7.66 -28.74 -14.34
C SER A 516 7.32 -27.26 -14.47
N ALA A 517 6.04 -26.89 -14.42
CA ALA A 517 5.59 -25.50 -14.45
C ALA A 517 6.02 -24.75 -13.19
N LEU A 518 5.80 -25.33 -12.00
CA LEU A 518 6.17 -24.72 -10.72
C LEU A 518 7.66 -24.40 -10.64
N LYS A 519 8.52 -25.25 -11.20
CA LYS A 519 9.97 -25.02 -11.28
C LYS A 519 10.32 -23.74 -12.04
N THR A 520 9.59 -23.43 -13.12
CA THR A 520 9.78 -22.18 -13.89
C THR A 520 9.25 -20.94 -13.17
N LEU A 521 8.35 -21.14 -12.20
CA LEU A 521 7.69 -20.09 -11.43
C LEU A 521 8.43 -19.76 -10.12
N LEU A 522 9.51 -20.47 -9.79
CA LEU A 522 10.32 -20.24 -8.58
C LEU A 522 10.74 -18.76 -8.40
N PRO A 523 11.20 -18.02 -9.44
CA PRO A 523 11.54 -16.60 -9.28
C PRO A 523 10.35 -15.71 -8.89
N GLN A 524 9.11 -16.13 -9.16
CA GLN A 524 7.92 -15.34 -8.80
C GLN A 524 7.69 -15.33 -7.29
N ILE A 525 8.15 -16.34 -6.53
CA ILE A 525 7.92 -16.42 -5.08
C ILE A 525 8.53 -15.20 -4.37
N GLY A 526 9.75 -14.81 -4.74
CA GLY A 526 10.41 -13.61 -4.21
C GLY A 526 9.73 -12.29 -4.56
N THR A 527 8.80 -12.29 -5.53
CA THR A 527 8.02 -11.10 -5.94
C THR A 527 6.65 -11.01 -5.28
N LEU A 528 6.27 -11.99 -4.44
CA LEU A 528 4.95 -12.02 -3.78
C LEU A 528 4.78 -11.03 -2.63
N GLY A 529 5.78 -10.19 -2.37
CA GLY A 529 5.69 -9.08 -1.42
C GLY A 529 5.41 -9.50 0.01
N THR A 530 6.08 -10.55 0.51
CA THR A 530 5.94 -10.98 1.91
C THR A 530 6.64 -10.01 2.84
N VAL A 531 6.08 -9.82 4.03
CA VAL A 531 6.67 -9.01 5.11
C VAL A 531 7.74 -9.81 5.82
N GLN A 532 7.52 -11.11 6.05
CA GLN A 532 8.59 -12.02 6.48
C GLN A 532 9.29 -12.62 5.27
N GLN A 533 10.60 -12.38 5.21
CA GLN A 533 11.48 -12.88 4.15
C GLN A 533 11.48 -14.41 4.03
N ASP A 534 11.25 -15.11 5.15
CA ASP A 534 11.34 -16.57 5.22
C ASP A 534 9.99 -17.29 5.13
N LEU A 535 8.88 -16.59 4.84
CA LEU A 535 7.54 -17.18 4.85
C LEU A 535 7.45 -18.41 3.94
N PHE A 536 7.92 -18.27 2.69
CA PHE A 536 7.83 -19.32 1.67
C PHE A 536 9.08 -20.18 1.51
N ALA A 537 10.10 -20.02 2.37
CA ALA A 537 11.39 -20.70 2.25
C ALA A 537 11.25 -22.24 2.18
N ALA A 538 10.33 -22.84 2.93
CA ALA A 538 10.08 -24.28 2.88
C ALA A 538 9.49 -24.73 1.53
N TRP A 539 8.58 -23.96 0.94
CA TRP A 539 8.01 -24.27 -0.38
C TRP A 539 9.06 -24.13 -1.48
N GLU A 540 9.90 -23.09 -1.42
CA GLU A 540 11.02 -22.95 -2.34
C GLU A 540 12.01 -24.11 -2.23
N ALA A 541 12.35 -24.51 -1.00
CA ALA A 541 13.24 -25.63 -0.76
C ALA A 541 12.69 -26.94 -1.34
N ILE A 542 11.38 -27.21 -1.22
CA ILE A 542 10.74 -28.38 -1.86
C ILE A 542 10.99 -28.34 -3.38
N LEU A 543 10.75 -27.21 -4.04
CA LEU A 543 10.97 -27.09 -5.49
C LEU A 543 12.45 -27.24 -5.87
N ARG A 544 13.39 -26.70 -5.07
CA ARG A 544 14.83 -26.85 -5.31
C ARG A 544 15.29 -28.29 -5.12
N ILE A 545 14.81 -28.99 -4.09
CA ILE A 545 15.09 -30.41 -3.87
C ILE A 545 14.57 -31.25 -5.06
N GLU A 546 13.35 -30.98 -5.51
CA GLU A 546 12.77 -31.63 -6.70
C GLU A 546 13.53 -31.30 -8.00
N GLN A 547 14.14 -30.11 -8.12
CA GLN A 547 14.97 -29.74 -9.28
C GLN A 547 16.30 -30.50 -9.31
N ARG A 548 16.87 -30.82 -8.14
CA ARG A 548 18.13 -31.59 -8.04
C ARG A 548 18.00 -33.02 -8.55
N GLY A 549 16.79 -33.60 -8.49
CA GLY A 549 16.54 -34.99 -8.90
C GLY A 549 17.14 -36.04 -7.95
N ASP A 550 17.53 -35.67 -6.73
CA ASP A 550 18.00 -36.60 -5.70
C ASP A 550 16.80 -37.21 -4.97
N THR A 551 16.39 -38.40 -5.39
CA THR A 551 15.21 -39.10 -4.85
C THR A 551 15.36 -39.48 -3.38
N ALA A 552 16.59 -39.72 -2.90
CA ALA A 552 16.84 -40.02 -1.49
C ALA A 552 16.67 -38.77 -0.63
N LEU A 553 17.21 -37.62 -1.08
CA LEU A 553 17.01 -36.33 -0.42
C LEU A 553 15.53 -35.93 -0.40
N ALA A 554 14.84 -36.03 -1.54
CA ALA A 554 13.42 -35.75 -1.65
C ALA A 554 12.60 -36.65 -0.70
N GLY A 555 12.87 -37.96 -0.71
CA GLY A 555 12.22 -38.92 0.19
C GLY A 555 12.36 -38.52 1.67
N ARG A 556 13.57 -38.16 2.10
CA ARG A 556 13.83 -37.74 3.49
C ARG A 556 13.24 -36.39 3.85
N ALA A 557 13.22 -35.44 2.91
CA ALA A 557 12.54 -34.17 3.09
C ALA A 557 11.04 -34.38 3.34
N PHE A 558 10.38 -35.22 2.54
CA PHE A 558 8.97 -35.55 2.75
C PHE A 558 8.72 -36.36 4.04
N ASP A 559 9.59 -37.31 4.40
CA ASP A 559 9.53 -38.01 5.69
C ASP A 559 9.56 -37.00 6.86
N TYR A 560 10.42 -35.99 6.78
CA TYR A 560 10.55 -34.92 7.78
C TYR A 560 9.29 -34.05 7.85
N LEU A 561 8.77 -33.59 6.69
CA LEU A 561 7.57 -32.75 6.64
C LEU A 561 6.33 -33.47 7.22
N GLY A 562 6.19 -34.77 6.93
CA GLY A 562 5.06 -35.60 7.38
C GLY A 562 5.18 -36.13 8.82
N ALA A 563 6.30 -35.94 9.50
CA ALA A 563 6.57 -36.55 10.81
C ALA A 563 5.84 -35.90 12.01
N GLY A 564 5.15 -34.78 11.81
CA GLY A 564 4.37 -34.10 12.86
C GLY A 564 5.21 -33.79 14.10
N GLU A 565 4.74 -34.22 15.28
CA GLU A 565 5.44 -34.02 16.57
C GLU A 565 6.79 -34.78 16.66
N THR A 566 6.99 -35.83 15.86
CA THR A 566 8.21 -36.64 15.83
C THR A 566 9.26 -36.13 14.84
N ARG A 567 9.04 -34.95 14.24
CA ARG A 567 9.90 -34.36 13.20
C ARG A 567 11.37 -34.23 13.58
N HIS A 568 11.65 -33.89 14.83
CA HIS A 568 13.00 -33.80 15.37
C HIS A 568 13.80 -35.13 15.26
N LEU A 569 13.13 -36.29 15.18
CA LEU A 569 13.77 -37.61 14.97
C LEU A 569 14.16 -37.88 13.51
N ARG A 570 13.68 -37.05 12.57
CA ARG A 570 13.88 -37.22 11.12
C ARG A 570 14.82 -36.18 10.52
N ALA A 571 15.03 -35.05 11.20
CA ALA A 571 15.79 -33.91 10.70
C ALA A 571 17.21 -34.27 10.22
N LEU A 572 17.89 -35.18 10.90
CA LEU A 572 19.28 -35.55 10.61
C LEU A 572 19.43 -36.82 9.75
N ALA A 573 18.32 -37.47 9.39
CA ALA A 573 18.36 -38.80 8.77
C ALA A 573 19.08 -38.86 7.41
N VAL A 574 19.18 -37.72 6.71
CA VAL A 574 19.84 -37.60 5.39
C VAL A 574 21.27 -37.08 5.47
N VAL A 575 21.70 -36.57 6.64
CA VAL A 575 23.03 -35.97 6.82
C VAL A 575 24.16 -36.97 6.49
N PRO A 576 24.14 -38.25 6.92
CA PRO A 576 25.18 -39.21 6.56
C PRO A 576 25.40 -39.36 5.05
N SER A 577 24.32 -39.44 4.27
CA SER A 577 24.41 -39.57 2.81
C SER A 577 24.86 -38.28 2.12
N LEU A 578 24.57 -37.12 2.69
CA LEU A 578 25.03 -35.83 2.15
C LEU A 578 26.52 -35.60 2.40
N LEU A 579 27.08 -36.14 3.48
CA LEU A 579 28.50 -36.02 3.80
C LEU A 579 29.40 -36.76 2.79
N GLU A 580 28.86 -37.75 2.09
CA GLU A 580 29.55 -38.50 1.03
C GLU A 580 29.57 -37.76 -0.32
N LYS A 581 28.78 -36.68 -0.46
CA LYS A 581 28.74 -35.86 -1.67
C LYS A 581 29.89 -34.85 -1.68
N ASP A 582 30.15 -34.29 -2.85
CA ASP A 582 31.10 -33.18 -2.97
C ASP A 582 30.64 -31.95 -2.15
N PRO A 583 31.56 -31.06 -1.75
CA PRO A 583 31.23 -29.93 -0.87
C PRO A 583 30.13 -29.00 -1.41
N GLN A 584 30.06 -28.80 -2.73
CA GLN A 584 29.09 -27.88 -3.33
C GLN A 584 27.68 -28.49 -3.30
N THR A 585 27.54 -29.75 -3.72
CA THR A 585 26.26 -30.47 -3.66
C THR A 585 25.78 -30.62 -2.22
N ARG A 586 26.69 -30.97 -1.30
CA ARG A 586 26.41 -31.07 0.14
C ARG A 586 25.94 -29.75 0.73
N GLY A 587 26.66 -28.66 0.50
CA GLY A 587 26.33 -27.34 1.03
C GLY A 587 24.97 -26.84 0.53
N GLY A 588 24.70 -27.04 -0.76
CA GLY A 588 23.39 -26.73 -1.35
C GLY A 588 22.25 -27.54 -0.74
N ALA A 589 22.42 -28.86 -0.60
CA ALA A 589 21.40 -29.73 -0.01
C ALA A 589 21.14 -29.42 1.47
N LEU A 590 22.18 -29.14 2.26
CA LEU A 590 22.01 -28.71 3.66
C LEU A 590 21.29 -27.37 3.76
N THR A 591 21.55 -26.43 2.84
CA THR A 591 20.82 -25.15 2.78
C THR A 591 19.33 -25.38 2.51
N ASP A 592 18.98 -26.25 1.56
CA ASP A 592 17.58 -26.58 1.28
C ASP A 592 16.89 -27.22 2.51
N LEU A 593 17.58 -28.12 3.23
CA LEU A 593 17.05 -28.71 4.47
C LEU A 593 16.86 -27.68 5.58
N ILE A 594 17.77 -26.70 5.71
CA ILE A 594 17.64 -25.58 6.65
C ILE A 594 16.41 -24.74 6.28
N ASP A 595 16.18 -24.47 4.99
CA ASP A 595 15.04 -23.68 4.54
C ASP A 595 13.70 -24.40 4.73
N LEU A 596 13.66 -25.74 4.64
CA LEU A 596 12.49 -26.55 5.02
C LEU A 596 12.05 -26.36 6.49
N THR A 597 12.93 -25.88 7.37
CA THR A 597 12.59 -25.67 8.78
C THR A 597 11.90 -24.32 9.05
N ARG A 598 11.89 -23.41 8.07
CA ARG A 598 11.41 -22.03 8.20
C ARG A 598 9.92 -21.89 7.88
N GLY A 599 9.43 -20.64 7.89
CA GLY A 599 8.04 -20.31 7.60
C GLY A 599 7.07 -20.85 8.65
N THR A 600 5.97 -21.46 8.22
CA THR A 600 4.89 -21.93 9.09
C THR A 600 5.25 -23.13 9.97
N LEU A 601 6.34 -23.85 9.66
CA LEU A 601 6.84 -24.97 10.46
C LEU A 601 7.57 -24.51 11.72
N ASP A 602 8.31 -23.40 11.63
CA ASP A 602 9.14 -22.80 12.68
C ASP A 602 9.93 -23.81 13.54
N ASP A 603 10.59 -24.77 12.89
CA ASP A 603 11.43 -25.75 13.59
C ASP A 603 12.83 -25.17 13.83
N GLY A 604 12.90 -24.21 14.77
CA GLY A 604 14.14 -23.52 15.11
C GLY A 604 15.24 -24.44 15.66
N ALA A 605 14.90 -25.58 16.27
CA ALA A 605 15.86 -26.55 16.77
C ALA A 605 16.56 -27.29 15.63
N SER A 606 15.80 -27.88 14.72
CA SER A 606 16.34 -28.52 13.51
C SER A 606 17.15 -27.53 12.69
N ARG A 607 16.65 -26.28 12.55
CA ARG A 607 17.33 -25.19 11.83
C ARG A 607 18.73 -24.94 12.38
N ALA A 608 18.83 -24.74 13.68
CA ALA A 608 20.09 -24.39 14.34
C ALA A 608 21.10 -25.53 14.26
N ILE A 609 20.66 -26.77 14.46
CA ILE A 609 21.54 -27.95 14.42
C ILE A 609 22.01 -28.22 12.98
N LEU A 610 21.13 -28.16 11.99
CA LEU A 610 21.50 -28.32 10.58
C LEU A 610 22.45 -27.22 10.10
N ASP A 611 22.21 -25.96 10.48
CA ASP A 611 23.11 -24.85 10.12
C ASP A 611 24.45 -24.94 10.88
N ALA A 612 24.47 -25.41 12.13
CA ALA A 612 25.71 -25.69 12.85
C ALA A 612 26.53 -26.80 12.20
N ILE A 613 25.88 -27.87 11.73
CA ILE A 613 26.55 -28.94 10.97
C ILE A 613 27.13 -28.35 9.68
N ARG A 614 26.33 -27.61 8.90
CA ARG A 614 26.77 -27.00 7.64
C ARG A 614 27.99 -26.10 7.84
N ARG A 615 27.90 -25.13 8.76
CA ARG A 615 28.98 -24.18 9.06
C ARG A 615 30.21 -24.87 9.64
N GLY A 616 30.03 -25.88 10.50
CA GLY A 616 31.13 -26.65 11.06
C GLY A 616 31.90 -27.43 9.99
N MET A 617 31.19 -27.99 9.01
CA MET A 617 31.79 -28.64 7.84
C MET A 617 32.55 -27.66 6.94
N ASP A 618 32.14 -26.40 6.92
CA ASP A 618 32.81 -25.30 6.21
C ASP A 618 33.97 -24.68 7.02
N GLY A 619 34.25 -25.20 8.23
CA GLY A 619 35.36 -24.77 9.08
C GLY A 619 35.08 -23.54 9.95
N ALA A 620 33.81 -23.26 10.24
CA ALA A 620 33.44 -22.13 11.10
C ALA A 620 34.04 -22.26 12.52
N PRO A 621 34.40 -21.12 13.15
CA PRO A 621 34.98 -21.10 14.48
C PRO A 621 33.99 -21.57 15.57
N ASP A 622 34.55 -22.09 16.66
CA ASP A 622 33.85 -22.67 17.82
C ASP A 622 32.74 -21.76 18.37
N GLU A 623 33.07 -20.50 18.61
CA GLU A 623 32.17 -19.51 19.18
C GLU A 623 30.98 -19.21 18.26
N GLU A 624 31.15 -19.30 16.94
CA GLU A 624 30.07 -19.09 15.99
C GLU A 624 29.05 -20.23 16.05
N LEU A 625 29.53 -21.47 16.11
CA LEU A 625 28.67 -22.66 16.25
C LEU A 625 27.90 -22.64 17.58
N LYS A 626 28.57 -22.27 18.67
CA LYS A 626 27.96 -22.09 19.99
C LYS A 626 26.90 -21.00 19.97
N HIS A 627 27.22 -19.84 19.40
CA HIS A 627 26.30 -18.71 19.32
C HIS A 627 25.04 -19.07 18.53
N LEU A 628 25.18 -19.76 17.39
CA LEU A 628 24.08 -20.20 16.54
C LEU A 628 23.08 -21.11 17.29
N ILE A 629 23.57 -22.10 18.04
CA ILE A 629 22.74 -22.99 18.84
C ILE A 629 22.08 -22.22 20.00
N TYR A 630 22.83 -21.35 20.69
CA TYR A 630 22.33 -20.62 21.84
C TYR A 630 21.26 -19.58 21.46
N GLN A 631 21.36 -18.95 20.28
CA GLN A 631 20.32 -18.08 19.74
C GLN A 631 18.96 -18.78 19.59
N HIS A 632 18.97 -20.11 19.43
CA HIS A 632 17.76 -20.92 19.25
C HIS A 632 17.39 -21.72 20.51
N SER A 633 17.95 -21.39 21.70
CA SER A 633 17.71 -22.16 22.92
C SER A 633 16.23 -22.25 23.32
N VAL A 634 15.42 -21.26 22.94
CA VAL A 634 13.96 -21.25 23.12
C VAL A 634 13.27 -22.46 22.46
N TYR A 635 13.84 -22.98 21.37
CA TYR A 635 13.34 -24.16 20.65
C TYR A 635 13.91 -25.49 21.18
N LEU A 636 14.85 -25.44 22.14
CA LEU A 636 15.54 -26.59 22.73
C LEU A 636 15.23 -26.67 24.24
N PRO A 637 13.99 -26.99 24.66
CA PRO A 637 13.66 -27.13 26.09
C PRO A 637 14.39 -28.32 26.71
N GLU A 638 14.70 -28.26 28.01
CA GLU A 638 15.50 -29.28 28.73
C GLU A 638 15.07 -30.73 28.45
N HIS A 639 13.77 -31.00 28.39
CA HIS A 639 13.23 -32.35 28.14
C HIS A 639 13.34 -32.83 26.70
N GLY A 640 13.56 -31.94 25.72
CA GLY A 640 13.72 -32.27 24.29
C GLY A 640 15.18 -32.42 23.83
N ARG A 641 16.15 -32.02 24.65
CA ARG A 641 17.59 -32.04 24.30
C ARG A 641 18.17 -33.44 24.21
N THR A 642 17.68 -34.37 25.03
CA THR A 642 18.21 -35.74 25.12
C THR A 642 18.14 -36.48 23.79
N ASP A 643 17.04 -36.34 23.04
CA ASP A 643 16.88 -36.97 21.73
C ASP A 643 17.80 -36.37 20.67
N TRP A 644 18.06 -35.06 20.73
CA TRP A 644 19.03 -34.41 19.85
C TRP A 644 20.46 -34.86 20.13
N ILE A 645 20.86 -34.90 21.41
CA ILE A 645 22.18 -35.38 21.84
C ILE A 645 22.36 -36.84 21.41
N ARG A 646 21.34 -37.68 21.58
CA ARG A 646 21.37 -39.08 21.14
C ARG A 646 21.58 -39.19 19.64
N GLN A 647 20.83 -38.45 18.82
CA GLN A 647 20.98 -38.47 17.36
C GLN A 647 22.36 -37.97 16.90
N LEU A 648 22.90 -36.91 17.52
CA LEU A 648 24.23 -36.41 17.19
C LEU A 648 25.33 -37.42 17.55
N ARG A 649 25.18 -38.15 18.65
CA ARG A 649 26.09 -39.25 19.01
C ARG A 649 25.96 -40.45 18.07
N GLU A 650 24.74 -40.77 17.63
CA GLU A 650 24.51 -41.78 16.59
C GLU A 650 25.19 -41.40 15.26
N LEU A 651 25.12 -40.13 14.86
CA LEU A 651 25.84 -39.62 13.69
C LEU A 651 27.36 -39.73 13.84
N ALA A 652 27.91 -39.40 15.02
CA ALA A 652 29.33 -39.57 15.31
C ALA A 652 29.80 -41.03 15.15
N GLY A 653 28.96 -41.99 15.55
CA GLY A 653 29.22 -43.41 15.33
C GLY A 653 29.18 -43.82 13.85
N GLN A 654 28.31 -43.20 13.05
CA GLN A 654 28.17 -43.49 11.61
C GLN A 654 29.25 -42.82 10.74
N LYS A 655 29.80 -41.68 11.19
CA LYS A 655 30.77 -40.86 10.45
C LYS A 655 31.96 -40.48 11.34
N PRO A 656 32.88 -41.42 11.59
CA PRO A 656 34.00 -41.24 12.53
C PRO A 656 34.89 -40.03 12.23
N GLU A 657 35.00 -39.65 10.96
CA GLU A 657 35.78 -38.51 10.49
C GLU A 657 35.20 -37.15 10.94
N GLN A 658 33.92 -37.10 11.34
CA GLN A 658 33.24 -35.89 11.82
C GLN A 658 32.87 -35.95 13.31
N THR A 659 33.33 -36.96 14.06
CA THR A 659 33.00 -37.15 15.48
C THR A 659 33.22 -35.89 16.31
N ALA A 660 34.35 -35.21 16.15
CA ALA A 660 34.69 -34.01 16.91
C ALA A 660 33.68 -32.87 16.68
N LEU A 661 33.10 -32.76 15.48
CA LEU A 661 32.08 -31.76 15.18
C LEU A 661 30.75 -32.12 15.85
N PHE A 662 30.29 -33.36 15.71
CA PHE A 662 28.99 -33.77 16.25
C PHE A 662 28.96 -33.80 17.78
N GLU A 663 30.02 -34.28 18.43
CA GLU A 663 30.14 -34.24 19.90
C GLU A 663 30.14 -32.80 20.42
N LYS A 664 30.78 -31.89 19.67
CA LYS A 664 30.81 -30.46 20.00
C LYS A 664 29.44 -29.81 19.87
N ILE A 665 28.71 -30.06 18.79
CA ILE A 665 27.32 -29.57 18.65
C ILE A 665 26.44 -30.16 19.75
N ALA A 666 26.60 -31.45 20.08
CA ALA A 666 25.87 -32.09 21.17
C ALA A 666 26.15 -31.42 22.53
N LEU A 667 27.40 -31.06 22.80
CA LEU A 667 27.77 -30.28 23.99
C LEU A 667 27.09 -28.91 24.02
N TYR A 668 26.97 -28.21 22.89
CA TYR A 668 26.26 -26.93 22.85
C TYR A 668 24.76 -27.09 23.03
N VAL A 669 24.15 -28.14 22.49
CA VAL A 669 22.74 -28.45 22.74
C VAL A 669 22.52 -28.77 24.23
N GLU A 670 23.43 -29.50 24.86
CA GLU A 670 23.39 -29.82 26.30
C GLU A 670 23.51 -28.56 27.17
N THR A 671 24.45 -27.68 26.83
CA THR A 671 24.83 -26.52 27.64
C THR A 671 24.04 -25.23 27.31
N CYS A 672 23.09 -25.27 26.38
CA CYS A 672 22.37 -24.04 26.01
C CYS A 672 21.50 -23.51 27.16
N PRO A 673 21.46 -22.18 27.36
CA PRO A 673 20.84 -21.56 28.53
C PRO A 673 19.31 -21.61 28.52
#